data_AF-A0AAJ0M7C8-F1
#
_entry.id   AF-A0AAJ0M7C8-F1
#
_cell.length_a   1.000
_cell.length_b   1.000
_cell.length_c   1.000
_cell.angle_alpha   90.00
_cell.angle_beta   90.00
_cell.angle_gamma   90.00
#
_symmetry.space_group_name_H-M   'P 1'
#
loop_
_entity.id
_entity.type
_entity.pdbx_description
1 polymer ?
#
loop_
_entity_poly.entity_id
_entity_poly.type
_entity_poly.pdbx_seq_one_letter_code
_entity_poly.pdbx_strand_id
1 'polypeptide(L)'
;MDRQSSGSLQETNLGDPHNANDRVDSVRDLAKHVSPENIEKMLDSLSPSVPADSGAAKKEITTAIFRRLLATEPTAALRRLVHDDAALVPDPTERQYVLLFLDHNIDWDIAATPVAQVAQKPAAFEGILAEHHQRVTEHLQRLQLLNSKTSTPEAVSALAAVDMAGPADFARMSLTSFQEATKFVLSSEVAAETHSNGVGAAMQYQHMLVSMMQAARGTGLQGIDGPTQVKERFPMMQEAASTRGLNINLETLFGSNDMCECDDCTTVYSPASYYTSVNTAGKASSIRGTILEKLFRRRPDLGHIQLTCENTNVVLPPSRASQKDTIQAFNVGTKTTTEELLTQPQNTNPEAYRVLASAVYPSSKLPYDAPMDSIPLRRKSHDIESTLDRAVAAESLGLTQEEYVILTKEAFSPRGQSVSLDQYQKEIGVQPVHAHYGYPSEAALLDDDRNRRTGLMFVKAQFVPRTQIEYATLVDVVQTKFVNPWWPDGSDLQIMESLRHSYRFLQGLVDTERTGNARYSEVVADLSNSQLLLDKTVPNWQDDVLGGGGGGGWFGRNFDRLGELIVLDASQGPQLEGYGEIWVLFTGLGWADSERVGTLHPDVSITDTSGNMTGQVRDDGRAMTVGTPRPWPQQIPTNSDPNDPFNLKELSKISIAYPYGGMEAAPLDHLLAFWGQIPTVGDDSVYSQLFFRFDLLSYEETSEIFDPDAKGRYFSGERSKSLTAHLPVVMAALGMTAEDIQSPQFAELNDTLNLESLSFLYRHNLLAGVLDIPARDVGGFIRVFEPITGSPWTSAVSAVGMVEAWNTLQKSGFGYRHLRLPGPPCSAAMLELVDGLRAIEAAHPDIGADNPKSVETLYLKPWQQ
;
A
#
# COMPACT_ATOMS: atom_id res chain seq x y z
N MET A 1 -59.63 35.16 -24.87
CA MET A 1 -60.14 36.15 -25.83
C MET A 1 -61.50 35.69 -26.32
N ASP A 2 -62.42 36.63 -26.34
CA ASP A 2 -63.80 36.66 -26.86
C ASP A 2 -64.90 35.73 -26.33
N ARG A 3 -65.83 36.41 -25.62
CA ARG A 3 -67.25 36.10 -25.48
C ARG A 3 -67.93 36.14 -26.86
N GLN A 4 -68.68 35.11 -27.24
CA GLN A 4 -70.02 35.21 -27.84
C GLN A 4 -70.55 33.83 -28.24
N SER A 5 -71.66 33.40 -27.61
CA SER A 5 -72.92 33.04 -28.27
C SER A 5 -73.76 32.16 -27.35
N SER A 6 -74.86 32.74 -26.89
CA SER A 6 -76.03 32.04 -26.41
C SER A 6 -76.63 31.25 -27.57
N GLY A 7 -76.56 29.92 -27.51
CA GLY A 7 -77.24 29.01 -28.43
C GLY A 7 -77.86 27.88 -27.63
N SER A 8 -79.18 27.88 -27.53
CA SER A 8 -79.99 26.78 -27.01
C SER A 8 -79.69 25.50 -27.80
N LEU A 9 -79.14 24.48 -27.15
CA LEU A 9 -79.16 23.12 -27.69
C LEU A 9 -80.38 22.41 -27.10
N GLN A 10 -81.34 22.17 -27.98
CA GLN A 10 -82.52 21.36 -27.76
C GLN A 10 -82.14 19.95 -27.29
N GLU A 11 -83.02 19.42 -26.45
CA GLU A 11 -83.13 18.02 -26.05
C GLU A 11 -82.83 17.05 -27.21
N THR A 12 -81.67 16.39 -27.18
CA THR A 12 -81.51 15.08 -27.82
C THR A 12 -81.56 14.02 -26.75
N ASN A 13 -82.78 13.54 -26.54
CA ASN A 13 -83.12 12.39 -25.74
C ASN A 13 -82.55 11.13 -26.42
N LEU A 14 -81.45 10.58 -25.90
CA LEU A 14 -80.92 9.26 -26.28
C LEU A 14 -80.69 8.47 -24.98
N GLY A 15 -81.80 8.03 -24.38
CA GLY A 15 -81.81 7.10 -23.28
C GLY A 15 -81.82 5.65 -23.77
N ASP A 16 -80.91 4.85 -23.23
CA ASP A 16 -81.03 3.39 -23.13
C ASP A 16 -81.33 3.05 -21.65
N PRO A 17 -82.39 2.31 -21.27
CA PRO A 17 -83.03 2.41 -19.95
C PRO A 17 -82.42 1.53 -18.82
N HIS A 18 -81.15 1.15 -18.89
CA HIS A 18 -80.58 0.15 -17.94
C HIS A 18 -79.38 0.56 -17.08
N ASN A 19 -79.07 1.86 -16.93
CA ASN A 19 -78.16 2.31 -15.86
C ASN A 19 -78.58 3.68 -15.31
N ALA A 20 -79.21 3.71 -14.13
CA ALA A 20 -79.85 4.90 -13.58
C ALA A 20 -78.89 5.93 -12.92
N ASN A 21 -77.57 5.87 -13.18
CA ASN A 21 -76.57 6.69 -12.46
C ASN A 21 -75.70 7.63 -13.32
N ASP A 22 -75.88 7.69 -14.64
CA ASP A 22 -75.03 8.52 -15.53
C ASP A 22 -75.76 9.75 -16.10
N ARG A 23 -76.58 10.43 -15.30
CA ARG A 23 -77.13 11.75 -15.69
C ARG A 23 -76.08 12.83 -15.41
N VAL A 24 -75.41 13.29 -16.47
CA VAL A 24 -74.41 14.36 -16.39
C VAL A 24 -75.08 15.71 -16.63
N ASP A 25 -75.54 16.36 -15.56
CA ASP A 25 -76.24 17.66 -15.64
C ASP A 25 -75.29 18.84 -15.33
N SER A 26 -74.08 18.57 -14.82
CA SER A 26 -73.05 19.57 -14.48
C SER A 26 -71.62 19.06 -14.66
N VAL A 27 -70.63 19.97 -14.68
CA VAL A 27 -69.19 19.62 -14.69
C VAL A 27 -68.80 18.81 -13.44
N ARG A 28 -69.50 19.03 -12.33
CA ARG A 28 -69.30 18.29 -11.08
C ARG A 28 -69.79 16.85 -11.19
N ASP A 29 -70.94 16.61 -11.83
CA ASP A 29 -71.46 15.26 -12.07
C ASP A 29 -70.53 14.48 -13.01
N LEU A 30 -69.98 15.17 -14.01
CA LEU A 30 -68.95 14.62 -14.90
C LEU A 30 -67.70 14.19 -14.12
N ALA A 31 -67.21 15.02 -13.19
CA ALA A 31 -66.05 14.70 -12.36
C ALA A 31 -66.31 13.55 -11.36
N LYS A 32 -67.56 13.40 -10.90
CA LYS A 32 -67.96 12.45 -9.86
C LYS A 32 -68.29 11.05 -10.39
N HIS A 33 -68.87 10.94 -11.58
CA HIS A 33 -69.51 9.70 -12.05
C HIS A 33 -68.91 9.09 -13.32
N VAL A 34 -68.23 9.88 -14.17
CA VAL A 34 -67.80 9.39 -15.49
C VAL A 34 -66.36 8.87 -15.43
N SER A 35 -66.17 7.60 -15.81
CA SER A 35 -64.86 6.94 -15.87
C SER A 35 -64.10 7.26 -17.17
N PRO A 36 -62.76 7.08 -17.21
CA PRO A 36 -61.97 7.25 -18.42
C PRO A 36 -62.43 6.42 -19.61
N GLU A 37 -62.82 5.17 -19.37
CA GLU A 37 -63.34 4.26 -20.39
C GLU A 37 -64.65 4.76 -21.01
N ASN A 38 -65.50 5.40 -20.20
CA ASN A 38 -66.75 6.00 -20.68
C ASN A 38 -66.48 7.25 -21.52
N ILE A 39 -65.49 8.08 -21.16
CA ILE A 39 -65.08 9.22 -22.00
C ILE A 39 -64.51 8.75 -23.34
N GLU A 40 -63.69 7.69 -23.34
CA GLU A 40 -63.16 7.12 -24.60
C GLU A 40 -64.29 6.60 -25.51
N LYS A 41 -65.30 5.92 -24.94
CA LYS A 41 -66.51 5.51 -25.68
C LYS A 41 -67.33 6.69 -26.17
N MET A 42 -67.41 7.78 -25.40
CA MET A 42 -68.08 9.02 -25.83
C MET A 42 -67.33 9.69 -26.97
N LEU A 43 -66.00 9.74 -26.93
CA LEU A 43 -65.14 10.23 -28.02
C LEU A 43 -65.34 9.41 -29.31
N ASP A 44 -65.54 8.09 -29.20
CA ASP A 44 -65.86 7.21 -30.34
C ASP A 44 -67.19 7.56 -31.03
N SER A 45 -68.16 8.09 -30.26
CA SER A 45 -69.47 8.51 -30.79
C SER A 45 -69.51 9.93 -31.36
N LEU A 46 -68.49 10.76 -31.08
CA LEU A 46 -68.48 12.20 -31.40
C LEU A 46 -67.72 12.59 -32.68
N SER A 47 -67.01 11.68 -33.37
CA SER A 47 -66.34 12.01 -34.65
C SER A 47 -66.01 10.82 -35.57
N PRO A 48 -66.41 10.86 -36.87
CA PRO A 48 -65.85 10.00 -37.94
C PRO A 48 -64.43 10.41 -38.40
N SER A 49 -63.88 11.50 -37.85
CA SER A 49 -62.67 12.20 -38.36
C SER A 49 -61.44 12.09 -37.46
N VAL A 50 -61.45 11.27 -36.41
CA VAL A 50 -60.23 10.86 -35.70
C VAL A 50 -59.75 9.55 -36.34
N PRO A 51 -58.55 9.49 -36.95
CA PRO A 51 -58.06 8.26 -37.59
C PRO A 51 -58.09 7.10 -36.58
N ALA A 52 -58.67 5.97 -36.99
CA ALA A 52 -58.84 4.78 -36.16
C ALA A 52 -57.51 4.20 -35.58
N ASP A 53 -56.36 4.68 -36.06
CA ASP A 53 -55.02 4.27 -35.65
C ASP A 53 -54.43 5.04 -34.45
N SER A 54 -55.12 6.01 -33.84
CA SER A 54 -54.55 6.84 -32.77
C SER A 54 -55.10 6.54 -31.38
N GLY A 55 -55.02 5.28 -30.91
CA GLY A 55 -55.35 4.94 -29.51
C GLY A 55 -54.57 5.80 -28.49
N ALA A 56 -53.36 6.24 -28.85
CA ALA A 56 -52.56 7.19 -28.07
C ALA A 56 -53.22 8.59 -27.98
N ALA A 57 -53.77 9.12 -29.06
CA ALA A 57 -54.39 10.45 -29.07
C ALA A 57 -55.71 10.49 -28.29
N LYS A 58 -56.49 9.39 -28.29
CA LYS A 58 -57.69 9.28 -27.46
C LYS A 58 -57.34 9.32 -25.98
N LYS A 59 -56.33 8.55 -25.56
CA LYS A 59 -55.80 8.61 -24.19
C LYS A 59 -55.32 10.01 -23.81
N GLU A 60 -54.61 10.69 -24.70
CA GLU A 60 -54.11 12.04 -24.45
C GLU A 60 -55.24 13.06 -24.23
N ILE A 61 -56.31 13.00 -25.04
CA ILE A 61 -57.51 13.83 -24.88
C ILE A 61 -58.23 13.49 -23.57
N THR A 62 -58.41 12.20 -23.26
CA THR A 62 -59.04 11.75 -22.00
C THR A 62 -58.25 12.25 -20.78
N THR A 63 -56.91 12.11 -20.78
CA THR A 63 -56.04 12.65 -19.72
C THR A 63 -56.16 14.16 -19.61
N ALA A 64 -56.24 14.91 -20.71
CA ALA A 64 -56.43 16.35 -20.69
C ALA A 64 -57.78 16.77 -20.08
N ILE A 65 -58.86 16.04 -20.36
CA ILE A 65 -60.18 16.27 -19.75
C ILE A 65 -60.11 16.05 -18.24
N PHE A 66 -59.56 14.93 -17.79
CA PHE A 66 -59.47 14.64 -16.35
C PHE A 66 -58.51 15.57 -15.60
N ARG A 67 -57.42 16.00 -16.24
CA ARG A 67 -56.56 17.07 -15.71
C ARG A 67 -57.36 18.35 -15.49
N ARG A 68 -58.25 18.71 -16.43
CA ARG A 68 -59.11 19.88 -16.28
C ARG A 68 -60.15 19.70 -15.18
N LEU A 69 -60.78 18.52 -15.09
CA LEU A 69 -61.77 18.21 -14.05
C LEU A 69 -61.15 18.24 -12.65
N LEU A 70 -59.95 17.68 -12.48
CA LEU A 70 -59.22 17.74 -11.21
C LEU A 70 -58.90 19.18 -10.80
N ALA A 71 -58.60 20.06 -11.77
CA ALA A 71 -58.32 21.47 -11.51
C ALA A 71 -59.57 22.31 -11.20
N THR A 72 -60.75 21.96 -11.76
CA THR A 72 -61.99 22.73 -11.56
C THR A 72 -62.85 22.22 -10.41
N GLU A 73 -62.92 20.90 -10.22
CA GLU A 73 -63.75 20.23 -9.22
C GLU A 73 -62.93 19.13 -8.51
N PRO A 74 -61.86 19.51 -7.75
CA PRO A 74 -60.90 18.56 -7.19
C PRO A 74 -61.55 17.55 -6.23
N THR A 75 -62.53 17.99 -5.43
CA THR A 75 -63.22 17.14 -4.45
C THR A 75 -64.08 16.07 -5.13
N ALA A 76 -64.79 16.43 -6.19
CA ALA A 76 -65.58 15.48 -6.97
C ALA A 76 -64.70 14.47 -7.72
N ALA A 77 -63.59 14.94 -8.30
CA ALA A 77 -62.62 14.09 -8.99
C ALA A 77 -61.93 13.10 -8.05
N LEU A 78 -61.51 13.54 -6.86
CA LEU A 78 -60.89 12.65 -5.86
C LEU A 78 -61.91 11.68 -5.24
N ARG A 79 -63.16 12.10 -5.04
CA ARG A 79 -64.25 11.19 -4.62
C ARG A 79 -64.41 10.06 -5.61
N ARG A 80 -64.47 10.35 -6.90
CA ARG A 80 -64.52 9.32 -7.95
C ARG A 80 -63.29 8.42 -7.88
N LEU A 81 -62.10 8.99 -7.74
CA LEU A 81 -60.86 8.22 -7.70
C LEU A 81 -60.82 7.25 -6.49
N VAL A 82 -61.28 7.67 -5.31
CA VAL A 82 -61.39 6.80 -4.12
C VAL A 82 -62.43 5.68 -4.31
N HIS A 83 -63.47 5.94 -5.09
CA HIS A 83 -64.48 4.94 -5.44
C HIS A 83 -63.92 3.90 -6.41
N ASP A 84 -63.21 4.36 -7.44
CA ASP A 84 -62.70 3.53 -8.54
C ASP A 84 -61.42 2.76 -8.14
N ASP A 85 -60.58 3.34 -7.28
CA ASP A 85 -59.30 2.78 -6.86
C ASP A 85 -59.27 2.45 -5.37
N ALA A 86 -59.46 1.17 -5.10
CA ALA A 86 -59.40 0.59 -3.76
C ALA A 86 -58.03 0.77 -3.07
N ALA A 87 -56.94 0.99 -3.82
CA ALA A 87 -55.60 1.11 -3.25
C ALA A 87 -55.39 2.42 -2.48
N LEU A 88 -56.18 3.47 -2.76
CA LEU A 88 -56.07 4.76 -2.07
C LEU A 88 -56.49 4.68 -0.60
N VAL A 89 -57.54 3.90 -0.33
CA VAL A 89 -58.02 3.58 1.03
C VAL A 89 -58.29 2.08 1.08
N PRO A 90 -57.31 1.25 1.47
CA PRO A 90 -57.44 -0.21 1.40
C PRO A 90 -58.55 -0.78 2.29
N ASP A 91 -58.78 -0.17 3.46
CA ASP A 91 -59.85 -0.59 4.37
C ASP A 91 -61.23 -0.22 3.79
N PRO A 92 -62.13 -1.20 3.59
CA PRO A 92 -63.44 -0.95 2.97
C PRO A 92 -64.37 -0.08 3.82
N THR A 93 -64.25 -0.15 5.15
CA THR A 93 -65.06 0.62 6.10
C THR A 93 -64.62 2.07 6.10
N GLU A 94 -63.31 2.32 6.21
CA GLU A 94 -62.75 3.67 6.10
C GLU A 94 -63.01 4.27 4.73
N ARG A 95 -62.92 3.48 3.65
CA ARG A 95 -63.24 3.96 2.29
C ARG A 95 -64.68 4.44 2.19
N GLN A 96 -65.63 3.70 2.76
CA GLN A 96 -67.02 4.11 2.78
C GLN A 96 -67.21 5.43 3.55
N TYR A 97 -66.54 5.59 4.71
CA TYR A 97 -66.59 6.83 5.48
C TYR A 97 -65.90 8.02 4.79
N VAL A 98 -64.79 7.80 4.08
CA VAL A 98 -64.13 8.83 3.26
C VAL A 98 -65.04 9.27 2.12
N LEU A 99 -65.67 8.33 1.40
CA LEU A 99 -66.64 8.64 0.35
C LEU A 99 -67.84 9.41 0.91
N LEU A 100 -68.35 9.00 2.07
CA LEU A 100 -69.44 9.67 2.76
C LEU A 100 -69.06 11.11 3.14
N PHE A 101 -67.84 11.32 3.67
CA PHE A 101 -67.34 12.65 4.01
C PHE A 101 -67.26 13.55 2.78
N LEU A 102 -66.69 13.04 1.68
CA LEU A 102 -66.55 13.79 0.42
C LEU A 102 -67.92 14.11 -0.22
N ASP A 103 -68.90 13.20 -0.10
CA ASP A 103 -70.25 13.42 -0.62
C ASP A 103 -71.02 14.49 0.19
N HIS A 104 -70.89 14.52 1.51
CA HIS A 104 -71.51 15.56 2.35
C HIS A 104 -70.86 16.93 2.20
N ASN A 105 -69.55 16.96 1.93
CA ASN A 105 -68.77 18.19 1.81
C ASN A 105 -68.37 18.48 0.34
N ILE A 106 -69.20 18.12 -0.64
CA ILE A 106 -68.83 18.18 -2.05
C ILE A 106 -68.53 19.60 -2.56
N ASP A 107 -69.11 20.63 -1.92
CA ASP A 107 -68.85 22.05 -2.23
C ASP A 107 -67.52 22.57 -1.67
N TRP A 108 -66.88 21.83 -0.76
CA TRP A 108 -65.58 22.20 -0.24
C TRP A 108 -64.50 21.89 -1.26
N ASP A 109 -63.63 22.86 -1.55
CA ASP A 109 -62.44 22.66 -2.37
C ASP A 109 -61.28 22.11 -1.53
N ILE A 110 -61.00 20.81 -1.70
CA ILE A 110 -59.89 20.10 -1.06
C ILE A 110 -58.50 20.55 -1.54
N ALA A 111 -58.38 21.22 -2.70
CA ALA A 111 -57.11 21.79 -3.14
C ALA A 111 -56.83 23.15 -2.49
N ALA A 112 -57.87 23.94 -2.21
CA ALA A 112 -57.73 25.30 -1.67
C ALA A 112 -57.75 25.38 -0.14
N THR A 113 -58.55 24.53 0.54
CA THR A 113 -58.77 24.65 1.99
C THR A 113 -58.31 23.39 2.74
N PRO A 114 -57.49 23.52 3.81
CA PRO A 114 -56.97 22.37 4.56
C PRO A 114 -58.07 21.49 5.17
N VAL A 115 -57.89 20.16 5.11
CA VAL A 115 -58.83 19.19 5.71
C VAL A 115 -59.05 19.48 7.19
N ALA A 116 -57.99 19.86 7.91
CA ALA A 116 -58.03 20.16 9.34
C ALA A 116 -59.01 21.28 9.71
N GLN A 117 -59.29 22.24 8.80
CA GLN A 117 -60.25 23.31 9.06
C GLN A 117 -61.70 22.84 8.93
N VAL A 118 -61.97 21.95 7.97
CA VAL A 118 -63.31 21.36 7.77
C VAL A 118 -63.60 20.33 8.84
N ALA A 119 -62.62 19.50 9.20
CA ALA A 119 -62.71 18.49 10.26
C ALA A 119 -62.93 19.08 11.66
N GLN A 120 -62.70 20.38 11.89
CA GLN A 120 -63.06 21.02 13.16
C GLN A 120 -64.58 21.19 13.35
N LYS A 121 -65.36 21.10 12.26
CA LYS A 121 -66.83 21.28 12.30
C LYS A 121 -67.49 19.91 12.52
N PRO A 122 -68.24 19.68 13.61
CA PRO A 122 -68.92 18.40 13.85
C PRO A 122 -69.88 17.98 12.71
N ALA A 123 -70.49 18.95 12.04
CA ALA A 123 -71.37 18.72 10.90
C ALA A 123 -70.66 18.10 9.68
N ALA A 124 -69.33 18.21 9.58
CA ALA A 124 -68.57 17.63 8.47
C ALA A 124 -68.55 16.09 8.52
N PHE A 125 -68.76 15.49 9.70
CA PHE A 125 -68.76 14.04 9.93
C PHE A 125 -70.17 13.43 10.06
N GLU A 126 -71.18 14.08 9.49
CA GLU A 126 -72.55 13.56 9.53
C GLU A 126 -72.61 12.13 8.97
N GLY A 127 -73.15 11.19 9.74
CA GLY A 127 -73.22 9.77 9.38
C GLY A 127 -71.94 8.95 9.62
N ILE A 128 -70.87 9.54 10.18
CA ILE A 128 -69.59 8.85 10.49
C ILE A 128 -69.44 8.70 12.01
N LEU A 129 -69.12 7.48 12.46
CA LEU A 129 -68.89 7.18 13.88
C LEU A 129 -67.65 7.89 14.42
N ALA A 130 -67.73 8.39 15.66
CA ALA A 130 -66.67 9.20 16.30
C ALA A 130 -65.30 8.51 16.37
N GLU A 131 -65.28 7.18 16.50
CA GLU A 131 -64.05 6.38 16.55
C GLU A 131 -63.27 6.36 15.22
N HIS A 132 -63.91 6.73 14.11
CA HIS A 132 -63.33 6.78 12.77
C HIS A 132 -62.92 8.20 12.36
N HIS A 133 -63.35 9.25 13.08
CA HIS A 133 -63.12 10.65 12.68
C HIS A 133 -61.63 10.96 12.44
N GLN A 134 -60.75 10.45 13.30
CA GLN A 134 -59.30 10.64 13.15
C GLN A 134 -58.75 9.94 11.90
N ARG A 135 -59.06 8.65 11.70
CA ARG A 135 -58.55 7.88 10.56
C ARG A 135 -59.07 8.43 9.22
N VAL A 136 -60.33 8.82 9.15
CA VAL A 136 -60.91 9.48 7.97
C VAL A 136 -60.20 10.81 7.69
N THR A 137 -59.90 11.60 8.73
CA THR A 137 -59.14 12.86 8.59
C THR A 137 -57.73 12.60 8.06
N GLU A 138 -57.03 11.58 8.57
CA GLU A 138 -55.69 11.19 8.11
C GLU A 138 -55.70 10.75 6.64
N HIS A 139 -56.69 9.95 6.22
CA HIS A 139 -56.86 9.56 4.81
C HIS A 139 -57.13 10.76 3.90
N LEU A 140 -57.99 11.69 4.31
CA LEU A 140 -58.28 12.92 3.56
C LEU A 140 -57.05 13.84 3.49
N GLN A 141 -56.27 13.97 4.56
CA GLN A 141 -55.02 14.72 4.57
C GLN A 141 -54.00 14.10 3.61
N ARG A 142 -53.89 12.76 3.57
CA ARG A 142 -53.04 12.05 2.61
C ARG A 142 -53.50 12.32 1.18
N LEU A 143 -54.80 12.27 0.89
CA LEU A 143 -55.35 12.60 -0.43
C LEU A 143 -55.08 14.05 -0.84
N GLN A 144 -55.29 15.01 0.07
CA GLN A 144 -54.96 16.42 -0.15
C GLN A 144 -53.46 16.60 -0.47
N LEU A 145 -52.59 15.89 0.25
CA LEU A 145 -51.16 15.94 0.05
C LEU A 145 -50.75 15.37 -1.32
N LEU A 146 -51.28 14.21 -1.71
CA LEU A 146 -51.02 13.59 -3.01
C LEU A 146 -51.50 14.49 -4.15
N ASN A 147 -52.73 15.01 -4.06
CA ASN A 147 -53.31 15.91 -5.05
C ASN A 147 -52.47 17.19 -5.26
N SER A 148 -51.85 17.71 -4.19
CA SER A 148 -51.02 18.91 -4.29
C SER A 148 -49.76 18.77 -5.14
N LYS A 149 -49.38 17.56 -5.56
CA LYS A 149 -48.15 17.27 -6.32
C LYS A 149 -48.38 16.92 -7.79
N THR A 150 -49.63 16.73 -8.19
CA THR A 150 -49.97 16.25 -9.53
C THR A 150 -51.12 17.04 -10.12
N SER A 151 -51.12 17.14 -11.45
CA SER A 151 -52.23 17.68 -12.23
C SER A 151 -53.15 16.59 -12.81
N THR A 152 -52.83 15.31 -12.64
CA THR A 152 -53.56 14.17 -13.22
C THR A 152 -54.02 13.16 -12.16
N PRO A 153 -55.25 12.62 -12.24
CA PRO A 153 -55.76 11.64 -11.27
C PRO A 153 -54.96 10.32 -11.22
N GLU A 154 -54.45 9.84 -12.35
CA GLU A 154 -53.68 8.58 -12.43
C GLU A 154 -52.40 8.66 -11.60
N ALA A 155 -51.80 9.84 -11.51
CA ALA A 155 -50.64 10.08 -10.68
C ALA A 155 -50.96 10.11 -9.18
N VAL A 156 -52.18 10.47 -8.76
CA VAL A 156 -52.58 10.35 -7.34
C VAL A 156 -52.57 8.87 -6.92
N SER A 157 -53.16 8.00 -7.74
CA SER A 157 -53.12 6.55 -7.55
C SER A 157 -51.70 5.98 -7.63
N ALA A 158 -50.90 6.41 -8.61
CA ALA A 158 -49.52 5.96 -8.75
C ALA A 158 -48.68 6.30 -7.52
N LEU A 159 -48.79 7.53 -7.01
CA LEU A 159 -48.07 7.99 -5.81
C LEU A 159 -48.50 7.23 -4.55
N ALA A 160 -49.79 6.93 -4.41
CA ALA A 160 -50.28 6.10 -3.31
C ALA A 160 -49.74 4.67 -3.37
N ALA A 161 -49.63 4.09 -4.58
CA ALA A 161 -49.12 2.74 -4.79
C ALA A 161 -47.61 2.60 -4.47
N VAL A 162 -46.81 3.65 -4.71
CA VAL A 162 -45.38 3.67 -4.34
C VAL A 162 -45.13 4.21 -2.92
N ASP A 163 -46.19 4.46 -2.15
CA ASP A 163 -46.16 5.05 -0.80
C ASP A 163 -45.38 6.38 -0.72
N MET A 164 -45.41 7.18 -1.79
CA MET A 164 -44.76 8.49 -1.85
C MET A 164 -45.79 9.59 -1.62
N ALA A 165 -45.99 9.94 -0.35
CA ALA A 165 -46.88 11.04 0.02
C ALA A 165 -46.09 12.27 0.49
N GLY A 166 -44.94 12.10 1.13
CA GLY A 166 -44.17 13.17 1.75
C GLY A 166 -43.39 13.99 0.71
N PRO A 167 -43.31 15.33 0.87
CA PRO A 167 -42.44 16.16 0.03
C PRO A 167 -40.96 15.70 0.06
N ALA A 168 -40.50 15.22 1.21
CA ALA A 168 -39.12 14.72 1.37
C ALA A 168 -38.82 13.46 0.55
N ASP A 169 -39.83 12.67 0.19
CA ASP A 169 -39.65 11.42 -0.55
C ASP A 169 -39.22 11.71 -2.00
N PHE A 170 -39.78 12.76 -2.61
CA PHE A 170 -39.43 13.23 -3.95
C PHE A 170 -38.02 13.79 -4.04
N ALA A 171 -37.58 14.53 -3.01
CA ALA A 171 -36.23 15.11 -2.98
C ALA A 171 -35.13 14.04 -2.78
N ARG A 172 -35.47 12.88 -2.19
CA ARG A 172 -34.54 11.76 -1.96
C ARG A 172 -34.44 10.81 -3.15
N MET A 173 -35.41 10.82 -4.05
CA MET A 173 -35.46 9.95 -5.22
C MET A 173 -35.05 10.71 -6.48
N SER A 174 -34.17 10.13 -7.29
CA SER A 174 -33.83 10.71 -8.60
C SER A 174 -35.02 10.61 -9.56
N LEU A 175 -35.10 11.54 -10.52
CA LEU A 175 -36.12 11.51 -11.57
C LEU A 175 -36.12 10.16 -12.32
N THR A 176 -34.95 9.63 -12.66
CA THR A 176 -34.81 8.36 -13.38
C THR A 176 -35.37 7.19 -12.56
N SER A 177 -35.06 7.13 -11.26
CA SER A 177 -35.60 6.10 -10.38
C SER A 177 -37.12 6.21 -10.24
N PHE A 178 -37.64 7.44 -10.15
CA PHE A 178 -39.08 7.70 -10.04
C PHE A 178 -39.82 7.29 -11.32
N GLN A 179 -39.29 7.63 -12.48
CA GLN A 179 -39.83 7.20 -13.77
C GLN A 179 -39.83 5.69 -13.90
N GLU A 180 -38.77 5.00 -13.47
CA GLU A 180 -38.71 3.54 -13.51
C GLU A 180 -39.73 2.89 -12.56
N ALA A 181 -39.93 3.45 -11.36
CA ALA A 181 -40.91 2.96 -10.40
C ALA A 181 -42.37 3.16 -10.87
N THR A 182 -42.63 4.21 -11.66
CA THR A 182 -43.98 4.58 -12.10
C THR A 182 -44.27 4.24 -13.57
N LYS A 183 -43.32 3.64 -14.30
CA LYS A 183 -43.38 3.41 -15.75
C LYS A 183 -44.62 2.67 -16.27
N PHE A 184 -45.24 1.85 -15.42
CA PHE A 184 -46.43 1.07 -15.78
C PHE A 184 -47.74 1.85 -15.63
N VAL A 185 -47.71 2.97 -14.90
CA VAL A 185 -48.90 3.77 -14.56
C VAL A 185 -48.82 5.16 -15.19
N LEU A 186 -47.63 5.78 -15.22
CA LEU A 186 -47.43 7.15 -15.70
C LEU A 186 -46.60 7.20 -16.98
N SER A 187 -46.94 8.15 -17.85
CA SER A 187 -46.06 8.53 -18.95
C SER A 187 -44.82 9.24 -18.41
N SER A 188 -43.72 9.19 -19.17
CA SER A 188 -42.45 9.83 -18.78
C SER A 188 -42.60 11.33 -18.49
N GLU A 189 -43.49 12.02 -19.23
CA GLU A 189 -43.79 13.44 -19.06
C GLU A 189 -44.55 13.73 -17.77
N VAL A 190 -45.64 13.00 -17.50
CA VAL A 190 -46.44 13.16 -16.27
C VAL A 190 -45.62 12.79 -15.03
N ALA A 191 -44.76 11.77 -15.14
CA ALA A 191 -43.84 11.41 -14.08
C ALA A 191 -42.79 12.53 -13.82
N ALA A 192 -42.27 13.17 -14.85
CA ALA A 192 -41.33 14.29 -14.71
C ALA A 192 -41.99 15.53 -14.10
N GLU A 193 -43.19 15.88 -14.54
CA GLU A 193 -43.99 16.97 -13.96
C GLU A 193 -44.27 16.72 -12.48
N THR A 194 -44.75 15.52 -12.15
CA THR A 194 -45.09 15.11 -10.77
C THR A 194 -43.85 15.15 -9.86
N HIS A 195 -42.71 14.65 -10.35
CA HIS A 195 -41.45 14.69 -9.61
C HIS A 195 -40.99 16.13 -9.37
N SER A 196 -41.02 16.98 -10.40
CA SER A 196 -40.65 18.40 -10.30
C SER A 196 -41.54 19.16 -9.31
N ASN A 197 -42.86 18.94 -9.35
CA ASN A 197 -43.81 19.52 -8.40
C ASN A 197 -43.58 19.01 -6.96
N GLY A 198 -43.27 17.71 -6.82
CA GLY A 198 -42.84 17.08 -5.57
C GLY A 198 -41.62 17.75 -4.95
N VAL A 199 -40.55 17.88 -5.73
CA VAL A 199 -39.29 18.53 -5.32
C VAL A 199 -39.51 20.02 -5.00
N GLY A 200 -40.25 20.75 -5.85
CA GLY A 200 -40.58 22.15 -5.62
C GLY A 200 -41.35 22.36 -4.32
N ALA A 201 -42.33 21.50 -4.04
CA ALA A 201 -43.03 21.53 -2.77
C ALA A 201 -42.09 21.23 -1.59
N ALA A 202 -41.21 20.22 -1.70
CA ALA A 202 -40.24 19.90 -0.67
C ALA A 202 -39.36 21.11 -0.31
N MET A 203 -38.88 21.83 -1.33
CA MET A 203 -38.12 23.06 -1.16
C MET A 203 -38.94 24.14 -0.46
N GLN A 204 -40.21 24.32 -0.83
CA GLN A 204 -41.08 25.30 -0.17
C GLN A 204 -41.33 24.97 1.30
N TYR A 205 -41.60 23.70 1.63
CA TYR A 205 -41.76 23.26 3.02
C TYR A 205 -40.48 23.47 3.83
N GLN A 206 -39.33 23.08 3.27
CA GLN A 206 -38.03 23.29 3.91
C GLN A 206 -37.73 24.77 4.12
N HIS A 207 -37.94 25.59 3.09
CA HIS A 207 -37.74 27.04 3.17
C HIS A 207 -38.64 27.66 4.24
N MET A 208 -39.93 27.31 4.26
CA MET A 208 -40.87 27.77 5.29
C MET A 208 -40.40 27.40 6.70
N LEU A 209 -40.02 26.14 6.92
CA LEU A 209 -39.54 25.68 8.24
C LEU A 209 -38.25 26.38 8.65
N VAL A 210 -37.28 26.53 7.74
CA VAL A 210 -36.02 27.22 8.00
C VAL A 210 -36.27 28.71 8.29
N SER A 211 -37.11 29.38 7.50
CA SER A 211 -37.47 30.78 7.73
C SER A 211 -38.23 30.98 9.03
N MET A 212 -39.13 30.07 9.40
CA MET A 212 -39.79 30.07 10.71
C MET A 212 -38.78 29.91 11.84
N MET A 213 -37.87 28.95 11.73
CA MET A 213 -36.81 28.76 12.74
C MET A 213 -35.88 29.98 12.84
N GLN A 214 -35.49 30.57 11.71
CA GLN A 214 -34.66 31.78 11.66
C GLN A 214 -35.39 32.99 12.27
N ALA A 215 -36.69 33.14 12.00
CA ALA A 215 -37.48 34.23 12.57
C ALA A 215 -37.69 34.06 14.08
N ALA A 216 -37.93 32.83 14.54
CA ALA A 216 -38.07 32.53 15.97
C ALA A 216 -36.76 32.73 16.74
N ARG A 217 -35.62 32.31 16.15
CA ARG A 217 -34.29 32.41 16.78
C ARG A 217 -33.68 33.80 16.66
N GLY A 218 -33.88 34.48 15.53
CA GLY A 218 -33.11 35.66 15.16
C GLY A 218 -31.65 35.34 14.83
N THR A 219 -30.87 36.39 14.61
CA THR A 219 -29.44 36.30 14.23
C THR A 219 -28.51 36.14 15.44
N GLY A 220 -29.02 36.32 16.66
CA GLY A 220 -28.20 36.35 17.88
C GLY A 220 -27.47 37.68 18.10
N LEU A 221 -27.58 38.61 17.15
CA LEU A 221 -27.01 39.95 17.25
C LEU A 221 -28.10 40.95 17.63
N GLN A 222 -28.08 41.41 18.88
CA GLN A 222 -29.10 42.32 19.44
C GLN A 222 -29.35 43.58 18.57
N GLY A 223 -28.32 44.08 17.86
CA GLY A 223 -28.45 45.23 16.96
C GLY A 223 -29.31 44.99 15.71
N ILE A 224 -29.48 43.75 15.27
CA ILE A 224 -30.34 43.35 14.14
C ILE A 224 -31.70 42.87 14.66
N ASP A 225 -31.65 42.13 15.76
CA ASP A 225 -32.74 41.40 16.36
C ASP A 225 -33.69 42.29 17.19
N GLY A 226 -33.23 43.44 17.66
CA GLY A 226 -33.98 44.33 18.55
C GLY A 226 -34.06 43.80 20.00
N PRO A 227 -34.93 44.39 20.84
CA PRO A 227 -34.98 44.09 22.28
C PRO A 227 -35.69 42.76 22.62
N THR A 228 -36.42 42.17 21.67
CA THR A 228 -37.25 40.99 21.89
C THR A 228 -36.39 39.73 22.04
N GLN A 229 -36.61 38.96 23.11
CA GLN A 229 -35.84 37.74 23.34
C GLN A 229 -36.40 36.53 22.58
N VAL A 230 -35.58 35.50 22.35
CA VAL A 230 -35.99 34.24 21.70
C VAL A 230 -37.23 33.64 22.39
N LYS A 231 -37.26 33.65 23.73
CA LYS A 231 -38.37 33.15 24.55
C LYS A 231 -39.70 33.89 24.29
N GLU A 232 -39.64 35.13 23.80
CA GLU A 232 -40.81 35.95 23.47
C GLU A 232 -41.20 35.82 21.99
N ARG A 233 -40.22 35.62 21.09
CA ARG A 233 -40.46 35.45 19.64
C ARG A 233 -41.19 34.16 19.30
N PHE A 234 -40.88 33.06 20.00
CA PHE A 234 -41.51 31.76 19.76
C PHE A 234 -43.04 31.80 19.93
N PRO A 235 -43.59 32.28 21.07
CA PRO A 235 -45.03 32.45 21.24
C PRO A 235 -45.67 33.36 20.20
N MET A 236 -45.03 34.48 19.86
CA MET A 236 -45.54 35.43 18.85
C MET A 236 -45.65 34.79 17.46
N MET A 237 -44.66 33.99 17.08
CA MET A 237 -44.70 33.26 15.81
C MET A 237 -45.77 32.17 15.83
N GLN A 238 -45.91 31.45 16.94
CA GLN A 238 -46.93 30.41 17.10
C GLN A 238 -48.35 30.97 17.02
N GLU A 239 -48.59 32.14 17.63
CA GLU A 239 -49.87 32.85 17.53
C GLU A 239 -50.15 33.32 16.09
N ALA A 240 -49.14 33.89 15.41
CA ALA A 240 -49.26 34.31 14.01
C ALA A 240 -49.52 33.13 13.05
N ALA A 241 -48.93 31.96 13.31
CA ALA A 241 -49.19 30.72 12.58
C ALA A 241 -50.62 30.21 12.85
N SER A 242 -51.04 30.19 14.12
CA SER A 242 -52.38 29.77 14.54
C SER A 242 -53.48 30.63 13.93
N THR A 243 -53.26 31.95 13.82
CA THR A 243 -54.19 32.89 13.17
C THR A 243 -54.37 32.60 11.69
N ARG A 244 -53.40 31.95 11.04
CA ARG A 244 -53.49 31.47 9.65
C ARG A 244 -53.97 30.01 9.55
N GLY A 245 -54.45 29.43 10.64
CA GLY A 245 -54.90 28.04 10.71
C GLY A 245 -53.76 27.00 10.68
N LEU A 246 -52.51 27.42 10.88
CA LEU A 246 -51.35 26.54 10.99
C LEU A 246 -51.08 26.23 12.46
N ASN A 247 -51.60 25.10 12.96
CA ASN A 247 -51.30 24.64 14.31
C ASN A 247 -49.96 23.89 14.34
N ILE A 248 -48.85 24.65 14.32
CA ILE A 248 -47.49 24.10 14.31
C ILE A 248 -46.90 24.24 15.71
N ASN A 249 -46.63 23.11 16.38
CA ASN A 249 -45.86 23.08 17.62
C ASN A 249 -44.44 22.56 17.33
N LEU A 250 -43.47 23.47 17.27
CA LEU A 250 -42.08 23.14 16.93
C LEU A 250 -41.39 22.29 18.01
N GLU A 251 -41.75 22.44 19.29
CA GLU A 251 -41.19 21.60 20.36
C GLU A 251 -41.72 20.16 20.28
N THR A 252 -42.96 19.99 19.83
CA THR A 252 -43.52 18.65 19.53
C THR A 252 -42.86 18.02 18.31
N LEU A 253 -42.52 18.83 17.28
CA LEU A 253 -41.92 18.33 16.04
C LEU A 253 -40.42 18.05 16.14
N PHE A 254 -39.68 18.86 16.91
CA PHE A 254 -38.21 18.85 16.93
C PHE A 254 -37.59 18.64 18.32
N GLY A 255 -38.39 18.58 19.39
CA GLY A 255 -37.91 18.41 20.76
C GLY A 255 -37.53 19.72 21.46
N SER A 256 -36.70 19.64 22.51
CA SER A 256 -36.26 20.81 23.27
C SER A 256 -35.43 21.76 22.39
N ASN A 257 -35.87 23.01 22.29
CA ASN A 257 -35.19 24.04 21.51
C ASN A 257 -34.12 24.82 22.32
N ASP A 258 -33.75 24.33 23.51
CA ASP A 258 -32.68 24.92 24.33
C ASP A 258 -31.32 24.66 23.67
N MET A 259 -30.73 25.74 23.13
CA MET A 259 -29.55 25.74 22.26
C MET A 259 -28.29 26.28 22.94
N CYS A 260 -28.33 26.59 24.23
CA CYS A 260 -27.27 27.38 24.86
C CYS A 260 -25.90 26.68 24.99
N GLU A 261 -25.76 25.40 24.65
CA GLU A 261 -24.45 24.70 24.68
C GLU A 261 -24.38 23.61 23.60
N CYS A 262 -24.48 23.97 22.32
CA CYS A 262 -24.12 23.04 21.25
C CYS A 262 -22.61 23.16 20.97
N ASP A 263 -21.83 22.16 21.39
CA ASP A 263 -20.45 21.99 20.95
C ASP A 263 -20.40 21.84 19.42
N ASP A 264 -19.30 22.28 18.78
CA ASP A 264 -19.14 22.26 17.31
C ASP A 264 -19.45 20.90 16.66
N CYS A 265 -19.17 19.80 17.37
CA CYS A 265 -19.46 18.42 16.98
C CYS A 265 -20.96 18.11 16.83
N THR A 266 -21.83 18.83 17.54
CA THR A 266 -23.30 18.62 17.54
C THR A 266 -24.03 19.50 16.53
N THR A 267 -23.30 20.36 15.81
CA THR A 267 -23.88 21.28 14.83
C THR A 267 -24.25 20.58 13.52
N VAL A 268 -25.18 21.16 12.76
CA VAL A 268 -25.53 20.67 11.41
C VAL A 268 -24.38 20.82 10.40
N TYR A 269 -23.35 21.60 10.73
CA TYR A 269 -22.15 21.81 9.94
C TYR A 269 -20.98 20.92 10.39
N SER A 270 -21.19 20.06 11.39
CA SER A 270 -20.14 19.23 11.94
C SER A 270 -19.70 18.12 10.98
N PRO A 271 -18.48 17.58 11.17
CA PRO A 271 -18.02 16.40 10.42
C PRO A 271 -18.97 15.19 10.57
N ALA A 272 -19.61 15.03 11.74
CA ALA A 272 -20.61 13.99 11.97
C ALA A 272 -21.86 14.19 11.10
N SER A 273 -22.34 15.43 10.96
CA SER A 273 -23.46 15.77 10.08
C SER A 273 -23.10 15.48 8.61
N TYR A 274 -21.90 15.87 8.17
CA TYR A 274 -21.40 15.53 6.84
C TYR A 274 -21.36 14.01 6.61
N TYR A 275 -20.83 13.24 7.57
CA TYR A 275 -20.80 11.78 7.51
C TYR A 275 -22.19 11.17 7.33
N THR A 276 -23.20 11.64 8.08
CA THR A 276 -24.58 11.16 7.91
C THR A 276 -25.16 11.53 6.55
N SER A 277 -24.83 12.69 5.99
CA SER A 277 -25.32 13.13 4.68
C SER A 277 -24.80 12.23 3.54
N VAL A 278 -23.52 11.85 3.60
CA VAL A 278 -22.90 10.94 2.63
C VAL A 278 -23.52 9.54 2.73
N ASN A 279 -23.80 9.06 3.95
CA ASN A 279 -24.36 7.74 4.18
C ASN A 279 -25.88 7.64 3.95
N THR A 280 -26.59 8.76 3.86
CA THR A 280 -28.06 8.79 3.65
C THR A 280 -28.46 8.91 2.18
N ALA A 281 -27.54 9.24 1.27
CA ALA A 281 -27.75 9.32 -0.17
C ALA A 281 -28.14 7.98 -0.84
N GLY A 282 -28.29 6.89 -0.08
CA GLY A 282 -28.67 5.56 -0.56
C GLY A 282 -29.91 4.94 0.10
N LYS A 283 -30.69 5.67 0.91
CA LYS A 283 -31.88 5.11 1.57
C LYS A 283 -33.11 5.10 0.65
N ALA A 284 -33.14 4.11 -0.24
CA ALA A 284 -34.40 3.41 -0.51
C ALA A 284 -34.81 2.64 0.77
N SER A 285 -36.04 2.14 0.85
CA SER A 285 -36.56 1.32 1.95
C SER A 285 -35.69 0.07 2.27
N SER A 286 -34.74 -0.27 1.41
CA SER A 286 -33.67 -1.24 1.65
C SER A 286 -32.32 -0.73 1.11
N ILE A 287 -31.23 -1.01 1.84
CA ILE A 287 -29.86 -0.79 1.34
C ILE A 287 -29.39 -1.90 0.40
N ARG A 288 -30.18 -2.97 0.21
CA ARG A 288 -29.78 -4.15 -0.56
C ARG A 288 -29.53 -3.80 -2.03
N GLY A 289 -28.38 -4.21 -2.58
CA GLY A 289 -27.95 -3.90 -3.94
C GLY A 289 -27.29 -2.52 -4.10
N THR A 290 -27.17 -1.72 -3.05
CA THR A 290 -26.59 -0.36 -3.13
C THR A 290 -25.07 -0.35 -2.92
N ILE A 291 -24.43 0.76 -3.30
CA ILE A 291 -23.01 1.02 -2.97
C ILE A 291 -22.80 1.05 -1.45
N LEU A 292 -23.79 1.53 -0.69
CA LEU A 292 -23.74 1.57 0.76
C LEU A 292 -23.68 0.16 1.38
N GLU A 293 -24.41 -0.82 0.84
CA GLU A 293 -24.28 -2.22 1.27
C GLU A 293 -22.86 -2.75 1.01
N LYS A 294 -22.30 -2.48 -0.18
CA LYS A 294 -20.93 -2.91 -0.51
C LYS A 294 -19.90 -2.26 0.43
N LEU A 295 -20.11 -1.00 0.79
CA LEU A 295 -19.27 -0.29 1.75
C LEU A 295 -19.36 -0.93 3.13
N PHE A 296 -20.56 -1.15 3.69
CA PHE A 296 -20.73 -1.76 5.00
C PHE A 296 -20.34 -3.24 5.04
N ARG A 297 -20.40 -3.96 3.92
CA ARG A 297 -19.82 -5.30 3.82
C ARG A 297 -18.30 -5.28 3.98
N ARG A 298 -17.63 -4.26 3.44
CA ARG A 298 -16.16 -4.11 3.55
C ARG A 298 -15.72 -3.45 4.86
N ARG A 299 -16.54 -2.55 5.38
CA ARG A 299 -16.29 -1.71 6.57
C ARG A 299 -17.55 -1.67 7.44
N PRO A 300 -17.86 -2.78 8.14
CA PRO A 300 -19.05 -2.85 8.99
C PRO A 300 -18.96 -1.87 10.18
N ASP A 301 -17.75 -1.54 10.61
CA ASP A 301 -17.45 -0.58 11.66
C ASP A 301 -18.02 0.83 11.38
N LEU A 302 -18.04 1.26 10.13
CA LEU A 302 -18.62 2.54 9.72
C LEU A 302 -20.12 2.63 10.04
N GLY A 303 -20.84 1.50 9.99
CA GLY A 303 -22.25 1.46 10.37
C GLY A 303 -22.50 1.56 11.87
N HIS A 304 -21.48 1.31 12.70
CA HIS A 304 -21.59 1.19 14.15
C HIS A 304 -20.79 2.22 14.95
N ILE A 305 -20.05 3.11 14.27
CA ILE A 305 -19.34 4.22 14.93
C ILE A 305 -20.33 5.20 15.55
N GLN A 306 -20.08 5.60 16.79
CA GLN A 306 -20.91 6.57 17.49
C GLN A 306 -20.54 7.99 17.03
N LEU A 307 -21.54 8.84 16.85
CA LEU A 307 -21.34 10.24 16.46
C LEU A 307 -21.16 11.12 17.70
N THR A 308 -20.10 10.84 18.48
CA THR A 308 -19.76 11.62 19.68
C THR A 308 -18.72 12.70 19.38
N CYS A 309 -18.59 13.67 20.29
CA CYS A 309 -17.62 14.74 20.17
C CYS A 309 -16.18 14.21 20.26
N GLU A 310 -15.94 13.19 21.06
CA GLU A 310 -14.64 12.55 21.20
C GLU A 310 -14.20 11.89 19.89
N ASN A 311 -15.09 11.13 19.24
CA ASN A 311 -14.81 10.54 17.93
C ASN A 311 -14.62 11.59 16.82
N THR A 312 -15.13 12.80 17.01
CA THR A 312 -15.01 13.90 16.04
C THR A 312 -13.71 14.69 16.23
N ASN A 313 -13.28 14.91 17.49
CA ASN A 313 -12.26 15.89 17.83
C ASN A 313 -10.93 15.28 18.31
N VAL A 314 -10.93 14.03 18.82
CA VAL A 314 -9.70 13.41 19.31
C VAL A 314 -8.89 12.87 18.13
N VAL A 315 -7.67 13.40 17.97
CA VAL A 315 -6.74 12.94 16.93
C VAL A 315 -6.18 11.57 17.33
N LEU A 316 -6.24 10.62 16.39
CA LEU A 316 -5.72 9.27 16.54
C LEU A 316 -4.44 9.09 15.73
N PRO A 317 -3.46 8.27 16.20
CA PRO A 317 -2.40 7.79 15.33
C PRO A 317 -2.99 6.99 14.17
N PRO A 318 -2.36 6.98 12.98
CA PRO A 318 -2.84 6.23 11.84
C PRO A 318 -2.94 4.74 12.19
N SER A 319 -4.16 4.25 12.38
CA SER A 319 -4.40 2.84 12.67
C SER A 319 -4.30 2.01 11.39
N ARG A 320 -3.56 0.90 11.45
CA ARG A 320 -3.57 -0.10 10.38
C ARG A 320 -4.67 -1.12 10.70
N ALA A 321 -5.74 -1.09 9.92
CA ALA A 321 -6.86 -2.01 10.10
C ALA A 321 -6.41 -3.46 9.83
N SER A 322 -6.72 -4.36 10.77
CA SER A 322 -6.52 -5.80 10.60
C SER A 322 -7.64 -6.40 9.75
N GLN A 323 -7.29 -7.35 8.89
CA GLN A 323 -8.19 -8.06 8.00
C GLN A 323 -8.95 -9.14 8.80
N LYS A 324 -9.92 -8.73 9.62
CA LYS A 324 -10.92 -9.64 10.20
C LYS A 324 -12.24 -9.50 9.46
N ASP A 325 -12.95 -10.61 9.29
CA ASP A 325 -14.29 -10.67 8.66
C ASP A 325 -15.35 -9.84 9.40
N THR A 326 -15.09 -9.49 10.66
CA THR A 326 -15.88 -8.54 11.46
C THR A 326 -14.95 -7.47 12.06
N ILE A 327 -14.89 -6.32 11.42
CA ILE A 327 -14.21 -5.14 11.96
C ILE A 327 -15.14 -4.52 13.01
N GLN A 328 -14.72 -4.55 14.27
CA GLN A 328 -15.45 -3.90 15.36
C GLN A 328 -15.22 -2.38 15.31
N ALA A 329 -16.29 -1.61 15.50
CA ALA A 329 -16.18 -0.17 15.71
C ALA A 329 -15.66 0.13 17.12
N PHE A 330 -14.60 0.92 17.22
CA PHE A 330 -14.07 1.40 18.49
C PHE A 330 -14.37 2.90 18.62
N ASN A 331 -14.88 3.31 19.78
CA ASN A 331 -15.20 4.69 20.07
C ASN A 331 -14.24 5.20 21.14
N VAL A 332 -13.87 6.48 21.06
CA VAL A 332 -13.02 7.16 22.02
C VAL A 332 -13.82 7.42 23.30
N GLY A 333 -13.21 7.16 24.46
CA GLY A 333 -13.82 7.42 25.76
C GLY A 333 -13.91 8.91 26.08
N THR A 334 -14.90 9.31 26.87
CA THR A 334 -15.21 10.71 27.22
C THR A 334 -14.09 11.46 27.98
N LYS A 335 -13.08 10.75 28.47
CA LYS A 335 -11.92 11.33 29.19
C LYS A 335 -10.59 11.09 28.50
N THR A 336 -10.60 10.42 27.35
CA THR A 336 -9.39 10.00 26.66
C THR A 336 -8.84 11.15 25.83
N THR A 337 -7.52 11.39 25.92
CA THR A 337 -6.85 12.49 25.22
C THR A 337 -5.98 11.96 24.07
N THR A 338 -5.67 12.85 23.11
CA THR A 338 -4.75 12.51 22.01
C THR A 338 -3.37 12.10 22.51
N GLU A 339 -2.82 12.78 23.52
CA GLU A 339 -1.48 12.48 24.05
C GLU A 339 -1.40 11.07 24.66
N GLU A 340 -2.45 10.66 25.38
CA GLU A 340 -2.58 9.30 25.93
C GLU A 340 -2.62 8.24 24.81
N LEU A 341 -3.38 8.48 23.73
CA LEU A 341 -3.52 7.52 22.63
C LEU A 341 -2.27 7.42 21.73
N LEU A 342 -1.49 8.49 21.64
CA LEU A 342 -0.21 8.48 20.89
C LEU A 342 0.88 7.73 21.66
N THR A 343 0.88 7.81 22.99
CA THR A 343 1.86 7.13 23.85
C THR A 343 1.46 5.69 24.16
N GLN A 344 0.18 5.42 24.33
CA GLN A 344 -0.36 4.10 24.61
C GLN A 344 -1.55 3.80 23.68
N PRO A 345 -1.30 3.14 22.53
CA PRO A 345 -2.38 2.79 21.61
C PRO A 345 -3.38 1.85 22.29
N GLN A 346 -4.66 2.18 22.17
CA GLN A 346 -5.75 1.35 22.67
C GLN A 346 -6.22 0.36 21.59
N ASN A 347 -6.90 -0.72 21.99
CA ASN A 347 -7.46 -1.75 21.11
C ASN A 347 -6.43 -2.56 20.29
N THR A 348 -5.22 -2.72 20.83
CA THR A 348 -4.19 -3.59 20.25
C THR A 348 -4.55 -5.07 20.40
N ASN A 349 -4.30 -5.89 19.37
CA ASN A 349 -4.51 -7.33 19.42
C ASN A 349 -3.16 -8.06 19.66
N PRO A 350 -2.84 -8.48 20.90
CA PRO A 350 -1.56 -9.13 21.20
C PRO A 350 -1.39 -10.47 20.47
N GLU A 351 -2.47 -11.23 20.26
CA GLU A 351 -2.41 -12.51 19.53
C GLU A 351 -2.07 -12.31 18.05
N ALA A 352 -2.46 -11.19 17.45
CA ALA A 352 -2.03 -10.89 16.07
C ALA A 352 -0.52 -10.70 16.00
N TYR A 353 0.09 -9.98 16.95
CA TYR A 353 1.53 -9.78 16.98
C TYR A 353 2.30 -11.09 17.23
N ARG A 354 1.76 -12.03 18.01
CA ARG A 354 2.35 -13.38 18.15
C ARG A 354 2.36 -14.18 16.85
N VAL A 355 1.31 -14.06 16.04
CA VAL A 355 1.27 -14.68 14.71
C VAL A 355 2.25 -13.98 13.77
N LEU A 356 2.32 -12.64 13.78
CA LEU A 356 3.23 -11.89 12.93
C LEU A 356 4.71 -12.14 13.29
N ALA A 357 5.03 -12.34 14.57
CA ALA A 357 6.38 -12.66 15.02
C ALA A 357 6.84 -14.06 14.57
N SER A 358 5.91 -15.01 14.36
CA SER A 358 6.23 -16.37 13.92
C SER A 358 6.03 -16.62 12.42
N ALA A 359 5.37 -15.70 11.72
CA ALA A 359 5.12 -15.81 10.30
C ALA A 359 6.37 -15.46 9.49
N VAL A 360 6.54 -16.16 8.37
CA VAL A 360 7.78 -16.14 7.58
C VAL A 360 7.57 -15.57 6.16
N TYR A 361 6.32 -15.34 5.78
CA TYR A 361 5.94 -14.74 4.49
C TYR A 361 4.78 -13.74 4.67
N PRO A 362 4.85 -12.55 4.05
CA PRO A 362 5.91 -12.07 3.14
C PRO A 362 7.20 -11.69 3.86
N SER A 363 8.34 -12.14 3.33
CA SER A 363 9.68 -11.95 3.92
C SER A 363 10.13 -10.48 3.98
N SER A 364 9.46 -9.58 3.26
CA SER A 364 9.79 -8.15 3.26
C SER A 364 9.27 -7.39 4.49
N LYS A 365 8.38 -8.01 5.27
CA LYS A 365 7.74 -7.40 6.44
C LYS A 365 7.66 -8.33 7.65
N LEU A 366 7.92 -9.61 7.45
CA LEU A 366 7.80 -10.64 8.46
C LEU A 366 9.10 -11.44 8.51
N PRO A 367 9.51 -11.88 9.71
CA PRO A 367 8.79 -11.80 11.00
C PRO A 367 8.73 -10.38 11.58
N TYR A 368 7.63 -10.04 12.27
CA TYR A 368 7.46 -8.73 12.92
C TYR A 368 7.27 -8.88 14.43
N ASP A 369 8.26 -8.42 15.20
CA ASP A 369 8.26 -8.44 16.66
C ASP A 369 8.09 -7.04 17.25
N ALA A 370 6.85 -6.69 17.63
CA ALA A 370 6.49 -5.38 18.17
C ALA A 370 7.31 -4.96 19.42
N PRO A 371 7.61 -5.86 20.39
CA PRO A 371 8.55 -5.59 21.46
C PRO A 371 9.96 -5.13 21.04
N MET A 372 10.54 -5.69 19.97
CA MET A 372 11.91 -5.34 19.55
C MET A 372 12.01 -3.90 19.04
N ASP A 373 10.98 -3.39 18.38
CA ASP A 373 10.89 -1.97 17.99
C ASP A 373 10.91 -1.02 19.21
N SER A 374 10.70 -1.53 20.43
CA SER A 374 10.49 -0.75 21.66
C SER A 374 11.58 -0.90 22.74
N ILE A 375 12.55 -1.81 22.61
CA ILE A 375 13.54 -2.09 23.67
C ILE A 375 14.97 -2.27 23.10
N PRO A 376 15.97 -1.47 23.54
CA PRO A 376 17.38 -1.82 23.42
C PRO A 376 17.82 -2.74 24.57
N LEU A 377 18.37 -3.91 24.25
CA LEU A 377 18.76 -4.94 25.24
C LEU A 377 20.25 -4.84 25.59
N ARG A 378 20.60 -4.32 26.77
CA ARG A 378 21.94 -4.50 27.37
C ARG A 378 21.87 -5.15 28.76
N ARG A 379 22.33 -6.40 28.88
CA ARG A 379 22.71 -7.02 30.18
C ARG A 379 23.89 -8.00 29.99
N LYS A 380 24.92 -7.88 30.85
CA LYS A 380 26.15 -8.68 30.84
C LYS A 380 26.12 -9.87 31.80
N SER A 381 26.63 -11.03 31.37
CA SER A 381 27.17 -12.12 32.20
C SER A 381 28.05 -13.05 31.32
N HIS A 382 28.92 -13.89 31.89
CA HIS A 382 30.09 -14.47 31.20
C HIS A 382 29.82 -15.63 30.21
N ASP A 383 28.75 -16.42 30.37
CA ASP A 383 28.31 -17.39 29.32
C ASP A 383 27.52 -16.68 28.19
N ILE A 384 27.21 -15.41 28.44
CA ILE A 384 26.45 -14.55 27.55
C ILE A 384 27.37 -13.91 26.53
N GLU A 385 28.71 -13.96 26.61
CA GLU A 385 29.56 -13.18 25.68
C GLU A 385 29.29 -13.51 24.21
N SER A 386 29.28 -14.79 23.83
CA SER A 386 28.93 -15.18 22.44
C SER A 386 27.45 -14.98 22.07
N THR A 387 26.54 -15.07 23.04
CA THR A 387 25.09 -14.83 22.83
C THR A 387 24.81 -13.33 22.70
N LEU A 388 25.50 -12.52 23.49
CA LEU A 388 25.49 -11.06 23.53
C LEU A 388 26.13 -10.53 22.26
N ASP A 389 27.21 -11.12 21.78
CA ASP A 389 27.82 -10.74 20.50
C ASP A 389 26.84 -10.95 19.34
N ARG A 390 26.14 -12.09 19.29
CA ARG A 390 25.11 -12.35 18.27
C ARG A 390 23.90 -11.43 18.41
N ALA A 391 23.45 -11.17 19.63
CA ALA A 391 22.31 -10.30 19.91
C ALA A 391 22.62 -8.81 19.62
N VAL A 392 23.81 -8.33 20.01
CA VAL A 392 24.30 -6.97 19.71
C VAL A 392 24.52 -6.83 18.21
N ALA A 393 25.03 -7.87 17.54
CA ALA A 393 25.16 -7.89 16.10
C ALA A 393 23.80 -7.74 15.40
N ALA A 394 22.82 -8.54 15.83
CA ALA A 394 21.46 -8.47 15.32
C ALA A 394 20.81 -7.10 15.61
N GLU A 395 20.91 -6.58 16.84
CA GLU A 395 20.40 -5.25 17.23
C GLU A 395 21.00 -4.13 16.35
N SER A 396 22.32 -4.14 16.15
CA SER A 396 22.99 -3.13 15.34
C SER A 396 22.58 -3.14 13.86
N LEU A 397 22.11 -4.29 13.38
CA LEU A 397 21.61 -4.49 12.02
C LEU A 397 20.07 -4.37 11.95
N GLY A 398 19.39 -4.12 13.08
CA GLY A 398 17.93 -4.10 13.18
C GLY A 398 17.27 -5.46 12.94
N LEU A 399 17.98 -6.55 13.19
CA LEU A 399 17.52 -7.93 12.97
C LEU A 399 16.89 -8.52 14.23
N THR A 400 15.74 -9.16 14.06
CA THR A 400 15.12 -10.04 15.06
C THR A 400 15.89 -11.35 15.21
N GLN A 401 15.60 -12.13 16.27
CA GLN A 401 16.19 -13.46 16.42
C GLN A 401 15.78 -14.37 15.27
N GLU A 402 14.53 -14.29 14.82
CA GLU A 402 13.98 -15.07 13.74
C GLU A 402 14.68 -14.71 12.41
N GLU A 403 14.88 -13.44 12.09
CA GLU A 403 15.67 -13.02 10.91
C GLU A 403 17.13 -13.47 10.99
N TYR A 404 17.73 -13.38 12.18
CA TYR A 404 19.08 -13.90 12.42
C TYR A 404 19.16 -15.40 12.14
N VAL A 405 18.16 -16.19 12.57
CA VAL A 405 18.05 -17.63 12.28
C VAL A 405 17.84 -17.89 10.79
N ILE A 406 17.06 -17.05 10.09
CA ILE A 406 16.84 -17.17 8.64
C ILE A 406 18.16 -17.07 7.89
N LEU A 407 18.98 -16.07 8.23
CA LEU A 407 20.25 -15.76 7.56
C LEU A 407 21.38 -16.72 7.94
N THR A 408 21.57 -16.97 9.24
CA THR A 408 22.72 -17.75 9.74
C THR A 408 22.46 -19.24 9.91
N LYS A 409 21.18 -19.66 9.99
CA LYS A 409 20.78 -20.98 10.47
C LYS A 409 21.23 -21.30 11.90
N GLU A 410 21.49 -20.25 12.69
CA GLU A 410 21.83 -20.33 14.10
C GLU A 410 20.98 -19.35 14.91
N ALA A 411 20.73 -19.66 16.19
CA ALA A 411 20.09 -18.72 17.12
C ALA A 411 21.14 -17.89 17.87
N PHE A 412 20.69 -16.90 18.66
CA PHE A 412 21.58 -16.17 19.57
C PHE A 412 22.25 -17.12 20.57
N SER A 413 21.52 -18.12 21.06
CA SER A 413 22.12 -19.18 21.87
C SER A 413 22.86 -20.18 20.97
N PRO A 414 24.18 -20.36 21.16
CA PRO A 414 24.97 -21.25 20.33
C PRO A 414 24.58 -22.73 20.55
N ARG A 415 24.88 -23.56 19.55
CA ARG A 415 24.65 -25.02 19.63
C ARG A 415 25.50 -25.64 20.74
N GLY A 416 24.84 -26.33 21.68
CA GLY A 416 25.54 -27.13 22.70
C GLY A 416 26.35 -28.27 22.07
N GLN A 417 27.51 -28.58 22.65
CA GLN A 417 28.46 -29.57 22.10
C GLN A 417 27.85 -30.98 21.90
N SER A 418 26.76 -31.31 22.62
CA SER A 418 26.08 -32.60 22.58
C SER A 418 24.91 -32.70 21.60
N VAL A 419 24.52 -31.62 20.91
CA VAL A 419 23.35 -31.59 20.01
C VAL A 419 23.80 -31.64 18.54
N SER A 420 23.19 -32.47 17.69
CA SER A 420 23.50 -32.50 16.26
C SER A 420 23.02 -31.23 15.54
N LEU A 421 23.61 -30.90 14.39
CA LEU A 421 23.21 -29.70 13.62
C LEU A 421 21.73 -29.76 13.21
N ASP A 422 21.27 -30.89 12.70
CA ASP A 422 19.88 -31.08 12.28
C ASP A 422 18.90 -30.96 13.45
N GLN A 423 19.27 -31.51 14.61
CA GLN A 423 18.45 -31.40 15.82
C GLN A 423 18.38 -29.95 16.29
N TYR A 424 19.52 -29.26 16.34
CA TYR A 424 19.60 -27.86 16.72
C TYR A 424 18.79 -26.96 15.78
N GLN A 425 18.92 -27.13 14.47
CA GLN A 425 18.18 -26.34 13.47
C GLN A 425 16.66 -26.57 13.57
N LYS A 426 16.25 -27.79 13.94
CA LYS A 426 14.84 -28.10 14.23
C LYS A 426 14.35 -27.44 15.52
N GLU A 427 15.19 -27.40 16.56
CA GLU A 427 14.89 -26.78 17.85
C GLU A 427 14.73 -25.25 17.73
N ILE A 428 15.56 -24.60 16.91
CA ILE A 428 15.48 -23.14 16.65
C ILE A 428 14.45 -22.77 15.56
N GLY A 429 13.78 -23.76 14.97
CA GLY A 429 12.68 -23.54 14.02
C GLY A 429 13.09 -23.08 12.62
N VAL A 430 14.27 -23.48 12.12
CA VAL A 430 14.70 -23.17 10.74
C VAL A 430 13.65 -23.64 9.74
N GLN A 431 13.16 -22.72 8.92
CA GLN A 431 12.22 -23.01 7.83
C GLN A 431 12.95 -23.30 6.51
N PRO A 432 12.36 -24.12 5.62
CA PRO A 432 12.91 -24.36 4.30
C PRO A 432 12.75 -23.12 3.40
N VAL A 433 13.66 -22.94 2.44
CA VAL A 433 13.73 -21.76 1.55
C VAL A 433 12.39 -21.45 0.88
N HIS A 434 11.66 -22.48 0.42
CA HIS A 434 10.39 -22.30 -0.26
C HIS A 434 9.30 -21.63 0.61
N ALA A 435 9.35 -21.82 1.93
CA ALA A 435 8.39 -21.20 2.85
C ALA A 435 8.55 -19.67 2.90
N HIS A 436 9.79 -19.17 2.84
CA HIS A 436 10.10 -17.72 2.82
C HIS A 436 9.52 -16.99 1.60
N TYR A 437 9.25 -17.71 0.52
CA TYR A 437 8.63 -17.17 -0.68
C TYR A 437 7.15 -17.53 -0.81
N GLY A 438 6.55 -18.16 0.21
CA GLY A 438 5.14 -18.55 0.21
C GLY A 438 4.80 -19.71 -0.74
N TYR A 439 5.76 -20.60 -1.00
CA TYR A 439 5.56 -21.82 -1.78
C TYR A 439 5.31 -23.03 -0.87
N PRO A 440 4.42 -23.97 -1.27
CA PRO A 440 4.14 -25.16 -0.48
C PRO A 440 5.28 -26.19 -0.50
N SER A 441 6.12 -26.17 -1.53
CA SER A 441 7.24 -27.09 -1.70
C SER A 441 8.36 -26.49 -2.55
N GLU A 442 9.55 -27.06 -2.45
CA GLU A 442 10.70 -26.71 -3.28
C GLU A 442 10.44 -26.96 -4.77
N ALA A 443 9.75 -28.04 -5.12
CA ALA A 443 9.36 -28.33 -6.50
C ALA A 443 8.46 -27.25 -7.10
N ALA A 444 7.55 -26.67 -6.30
CA ALA A 444 6.70 -25.57 -6.76
C ALA A 444 7.49 -24.27 -6.92
N LEU A 445 8.51 -24.04 -6.08
CA LEU A 445 9.40 -22.88 -6.17
C LEU A 445 10.27 -22.95 -7.43
N LEU A 446 10.76 -24.14 -7.79
CA LEU A 446 11.67 -24.37 -8.92
C LEU A 446 10.96 -24.66 -10.26
N ASP A 447 9.64 -24.53 -10.33
CA ASP A 447 8.84 -24.79 -11.53
C ASP A 447 9.19 -23.83 -12.68
N ASP A 448 9.72 -24.37 -13.79
CA ASP A 448 10.24 -23.63 -14.93
C ASP A 448 9.28 -23.57 -16.14
N ASP A 449 8.03 -24.02 -15.96
CA ASP A 449 7.01 -24.00 -17.01
C ASP A 449 6.66 -22.56 -17.46
N ARG A 450 7.12 -22.21 -18.67
CA ARG A 450 6.96 -20.89 -19.28
C ARG A 450 5.51 -20.49 -19.58
N ASN A 451 4.59 -21.45 -19.67
CA ASN A 451 3.17 -21.19 -19.90
C ASN A 451 2.47 -20.83 -18.59
N ARG A 452 2.76 -21.56 -17.51
CA ARG A 452 2.15 -21.33 -16.19
C ARG A 452 2.81 -20.20 -15.41
N ARG A 453 4.13 -20.02 -15.57
CA ARG A 453 4.94 -18.96 -14.92
C ARG A 453 4.79 -18.92 -13.39
N THR A 454 4.75 -20.11 -12.80
CA THR A 454 4.42 -20.31 -11.38
C THR A 454 5.63 -20.35 -10.47
N GLY A 455 6.82 -20.74 -10.93
CA GLY A 455 8.02 -20.79 -10.11
C GLY A 455 8.68 -19.43 -9.88
N LEU A 456 9.57 -19.39 -8.89
CA LEU A 456 10.20 -18.15 -8.42
C LEU A 456 11.12 -17.50 -9.47
N MET A 457 11.66 -18.27 -10.41
CA MET A 457 12.53 -17.76 -11.49
C MET A 457 11.84 -16.74 -12.40
N PHE A 458 10.50 -16.69 -12.42
CA PHE A 458 9.76 -15.71 -13.21
C PHE A 458 9.74 -14.35 -12.50
N VAL A 459 10.82 -13.59 -12.65
CA VAL A 459 11.14 -12.38 -11.86
C VAL A 459 9.97 -11.40 -11.75
N LYS A 460 9.40 -11.00 -12.89
CA LYS A 460 8.29 -10.02 -12.94
C LYS A 460 6.98 -10.57 -12.36
N ALA A 461 6.70 -11.85 -12.54
CA ALA A 461 5.42 -12.46 -12.17
C ALA A 461 5.40 -12.98 -10.73
N GLN A 462 6.54 -13.46 -10.23
CA GLN A 462 6.65 -14.16 -8.95
C GLN A 462 7.67 -13.50 -8.02
N PHE A 463 8.94 -13.32 -8.43
CA PHE A 463 9.99 -12.84 -7.53
C PHE A 463 9.72 -11.43 -6.98
N VAL A 464 9.50 -10.44 -7.86
CA VAL A 464 9.31 -9.03 -7.48
C VAL A 464 8.04 -8.84 -6.63
N PRO A 465 6.85 -9.37 -7.00
CA PRO A 465 5.66 -9.22 -6.15
C PRO A 465 5.79 -9.86 -4.76
N ARG A 466 6.57 -10.94 -4.63
CA ARG A 466 6.76 -11.69 -3.37
C ARG A 466 7.81 -11.05 -2.47
N THR A 467 8.90 -10.57 -3.04
CA THR A 467 10.02 -9.94 -2.30
C THR A 467 9.83 -8.45 -2.09
N GLN A 468 9.02 -7.79 -2.93
CA GLN A 468 8.85 -6.33 -2.98
C GLN A 468 10.16 -5.57 -3.23
N ILE A 469 11.20 -6.25 -3.73
CA ILE A 469 12.44 -5.59 -4.16
C ILE A 469 12.17 -4.76 -5.42
N GLU A 470 12.74 -3.57 -5.50
CA GLU A 470 12.72 -2.81 -6.74
C GLU A 470 13.56 -3.51 -7.80
N TYR A 471 13.10 -3.48 -9.06
CA TYR A 471 13.80 -4.16 -10.14
C TYR A 471 15.21 -3.59 -10.35
N ALA A 472 15.41 -2.28 -10.19
CA ALA A 472 16.72 -1.65 -10.27
C ALA A 472 17.67 -2.21 -9.20
N THR A 473 17.22 -2.27 -7.94
CA THR A 473 18.00 -2.87 -6.86
C THR A 473 18.31 -4.34 -7.11
N LEU A 474 17.37 -5.10 -7.69
CA LEU A 474 17.63 -6.49 -8.06
C LEU A 474 18.72 -6.59 -9.14
N VAL A 475 18.71 -5.71 -10.14
CA VAL A 475 19.78 -5.63 -11.16
C VAL A 475 21.11 -5.35 -10.46
N ASP A 476 21.17 -4.32 -9.61
CA ASP A 476 22.39 -3.95 -8.89
C ASP A 476 22.93 -5.12 -8.06
N VAL A 477 22.05 -5.81 -7.32
CA VAL A 477 22.39 -6.98 -6.49
C VAL A 477 22.94 -8.12 -7.34
N VAL A 478 22.31 -8.42 -8.48
CA VAL A 478 22.77 -9.48 -9.39
C VAL A 478 24.12 -9.13 -10.02
N GLN A 479 24.39 -7.86 -10.29
CA GLN A 479 25.69 -7.41 -10.84
C GLN A 479 26.82 -7.44 -9.81
N THR A 480 26.53 -7.64 -8.52
CA THR A 480 27.58 -7.75 -7.51
C THR A 480 28.38 -9.04 -7.68
N LYS A 481 29.68 -8.96 -7.37
CA LYS A 481 30.54 -10.14 -7.23
C LYS A 481 30.13 -11.07 -6.07
N PHE A 482 29.20 -10.65 -5.22
CA PHE A 482 28.63 -11.49 -4.18
C PHE A 482 27.66 -12.53 -4.78
N VAL A 483 26.68 -12.07 -5.55
CA VAL A 483 25.73 -12.95 -6.24
C VAL A 483 26.38 -13.63 -7.44
N ASN A 484 27.25 -12.90 -8.14
CA ASN A 484 27.97 -13.35 -9.31
C ASN A 484 29.50 -13.25 -9.12
N PRO A 485 30.15 -14.20 -8.43
CA PRO A 485 31.60 -14.19 -8.20
C PRO A 485 32.46 -13.98 -9.46
N TRP A 486 31.93 -14.38 -10.61
CA TRP A 486 32.57 -14.30 -11.91
C TRP A 486 32.23 -13.04 -12.72
N TRP A 487 31.52 -12.07 -12.14
CA TRP A 487 31.16 -10.84 -12.83
C TRP A 487 32.43 -10.10 -13.29
N PRO A 488 32.60 -9.79 -14.60
CA PRO A 488 33.83 -9.20 -15.10
C PRO A 488 33.96 -7.72 -14.75
N ASP A 489 35.20 -7.22 -14.72
CA ASP A 489 35.59 -5.82 -14.52
C ASP A 489 36.53 -5.32 -15.63
N GLY A 490 36.79 -4.01 -15.66
CA GLY A 490 37.73 -3.38 -16.60
C GLY A 490 37.48 -3.73 -18.07
N SER A 491 38.53 -4.17 -18.76
CA SER A 491 38.47 -4.56 -20.18
C SER A 491 37.57 -5.77 -20.43
N ASP A 492 37.49 -6.70 -19.49
CA ASP A 492 36.68 -7.92 -19.63
C ASP A 492 35.18 -7.58 -19.59
N LEU A 493 34.79 -6.58 -18.79
CA LEU A 493 33.42 -6.06 -18.77
C LEU A 493 33.07 -5.38 -20.09
N GLN A 494 33.97 -4.55 -20.62
CA GLN A 494 33.76 -3.89 -21.92
C GLN A 494 33.60 -4.91 -23.06
N ILE A 495 34.37 -6.00 -23.04
CA ILE A 495 34.23 -7.09 -24.00
C ILE A 495 32.86 -7.76 -23.81
N MET A 496 32.46 -8.10 -22.58
CA MET A 496 31.15 -8.72 -22.30
C MET A 496 29.98 -7.84 -22.76
N GLU A 497 29.99 -6.55 -22.46
CA GLU A 497 28.95 -5.58 -22.85
C GLU A 497 28.90 -5.33 -24.36
N SER A 498 30.02 -5.52 -25.06
CA SER A 498 30.06 -5.43 -26.52
C SER A 498 29.42 -6.64 -27.23
N LEU A 499 29.21 -7.76 -26.52
CA LEU A 499 28.58 -8.96 -27.10
C LEU A 499 27.09 -8.72 -27.34
N ARG A 500 26.68 -8.81 -28.61
CA ARG A 500 25.27 -8.67 -29.01
C ARG A 500 24.49 -9.99 -29.05
N HIS A 501 25.16 -11.12 -28.86
CA HIS A 501 24.54 -12.44 -28.86
C HIS A 501 24.26 -12.93 -27.44
N SER A 502 23.16 -13.65 -27.24
CA SER A 502 22.87 -14.27 -25.94
C SER A 502 23.85 -15.39 -25.64
N TYR A 503 24.20 -15.58 -24.36
CA TYR A 503 25.06 -16.68 -23.94
C TYR A 503 24.54 -18.05 -24.43
N ARG A 504 23.23 -18.26 -24.41
CA ARG A 504 22.59 -19.50 -24.88
C ARG A 504 22.81 -19.77 -26.37
N PHE A 505 22.80 -18.72 -27.20
CA PHE A 505 23.13 -18.83 -28.62
C PHE A 505 24.59 -19.23 -28.80
N LEU A 506 25.51 -18.53 -28.13
CA LEU A 506 26.94 -18.82 -28.21
C LEU A 506 27.28 -20.22 -27.68
N GLN A 507 26.58 -20.69 -26.64
CA GLN A 507 26.72 -22.04 -26.11
C GLN A 507 26.37 -23.11 -27.17
N GLY A 508 25.39 -22.83 -28.04
CA GLY A 508 25.03 -23.72 -29.15
C GLY A 508 26.09 -23.82 -30.25
N LEU A 509 27.03 -22.87 -30.30
CA LEU A 509 28.17 -22.88 -31.22
C LEU A 509 29.41 -23.56 -30.64
N VAL A 510 29.40 -23.98 -29.37
CA VAL A 510 30.55 -24.67 -28.77
C VAL A 510 30.63 -26.10 -29.28
N ASP A 511 31.77 -26.46 -29.88
CA ASP A 511 32.03 -27.82 -30.36
C ASP A 511 32.30 -28.74 -29.17
N THR A 512 31.34 -29.63 -28.89
CA THR A 512 31.42 -30.57 -27.76
C THR A 512 32.37 -31.75 -27.98
N GLU A 513 32.82 -32.00 -29.21
CA GLU A 513 33.75 -33.08 -29.54
C GLU A 513 35.22 -32.65 -29.33
N ARG A 514 35.49 -31.35 -29.24
CA ARG A 514 36.82 -30.77 -29.02
C ARG A 514 37.07 -30.45 -27.55
N THR A 515 38.34 -30.47 -27.14
CA THR A 515 38.78 -30.16 -25.76
C THR A 515 39.66 -28.91 -25.71
N GLY A 516 39.72 -28.28 -24.53
CA GLY A 516 40.45 -27.01 -24.34
C GLY A 516 39.87 -25.88 -25.20
N ASN A 517 40.70 -24.89 -25.55
CA ASN A 517 40.26 -23.70 -26.28
C ASN A 517 39.76 -23.96 -27.71
N ALA A 518 40.10 -25.12 -28.29
CA ALA A 518 39.67 -25.50 -29.64
C ALA A 518 38.14 -25.68 -29.76
N ARG A 519 37.45 -25.90 -28.63
CA ARG A 519 35.98 -26.00 -28.56
C ARG A 519 35.26 -24.70 -28.91
N TYR A 520 35.94 -23.56 -28.82
CA TYR A 520 35.36 -22.24 -29.10
C TYR A 520 35.62 -21.76 -30.54
N SER A 521 36.22 -22.59 -31.39
CA SER A 521 36.61 -22.19 -32.75
C SER A 521 35.45 -21.70 -33.61
N GLU A 522 34.28 -22.35 -33.52
CA GLU A 522 33.06 -21.93 -34.24
C GLU A 522 32.47 -20.63 -33.66
N VAL A 523 32.51 -20.45 -32.33
CA VAL A 523 32.12 -19.19 -31.66
C VAL A 523 32.98 -18.02 -32.17
N VAL A 524 34.30 -18.23 -32.20
CA VAL A 524 35.29 -17.24 -32.67
C VAL A 524 35.09 -16.92 -34.15
N ALA A 525 34.80 -17.94 -34.98
CA ALA A 525 34.54 -17.76 -36.40
C ALA A 525 33.26 -16.95 -36.67
N ASP A 526 32.18 -17.22 -35.93
CA ASP A 526 30.92 -16.51 -36.06
C ASP A 526 31.06 -15.01 -35.71
N LEU A 527 31.66 -14.73 -34.55
CA LEU A 527 31.93 -13.36 -34.09
C LEU A 527 32.90 -12.58 -35.00
N SER A 528 33.84 -13.27 -35.65
CA SER A 528 34.77 -12.64 -36.61
C SER A 528 34.08 -12.23 -37.92
N ASN A 529 33.03 -12.93 -38.30
CA ASN A 529 32.30 -12.71 -39.56
C ASN A 529 31.12 -11.73 -39.40
N SER A 530 30.59 -11.58 -38.20
CA SER A 530 29.45 -10.70 -37.86
C SER A 530 29.85 -9.21 -37.80
N GLN A 531 30.01 -8.56 -38.96
CA GLN A 531 30.41 -7.15 -39.07
C GLN A 531 29.39 -6.11 -38.55
N LEU A 532 28.11 -6.49 -38.39
CA LEU A 532 26.98 -5.58 -38.15
C LEU A 532 26.62 -5.36 -36.67
N LEU A 533 27.30 -6.05 -35.74
CA LEU A 533 26.86 -6.15 -34.34
C LEU A 533 28.00 -5.93 -33.33
N LEU A 534 29.09 -5.26 -33.72
CA LEU A 534 30.25 -5.05 -32.84
C LEU A 534 30.49 -3.55 -32.65
N ASP A 535 30.53 -3.10 -31.40
CA ASP A 535 31.06 -1.78 -31.06
C ASP A 535 32.60 -1.87 -31.02
N LYS A 536 33.27 -1.24 -31.98
CA LYS A 536 34.73 -1.39 -32.21
C LYS A 536 35.57 -0.47 -31.31
N THR A 537 35.07 -0.15 -30.12
CA THR A 537 35.70 0.77 -29.17
C THR A 537 36.79 0.11 -28.34
N VAL A 538 36.86 -1.23 -28.29
CA VAL A 538 37.91 -1.97 -27.58
C VAL A 538 39.20 -2.01 -28.43
N PRO A 539 40.35 -1.49 -27.94
CA PRO A 539 41.64 -1.61 -28.63
C PRO A 539 42.06 -3.08 -28.80
N ASN A 540 42.71 -3.43 -29.92
CA ASN A 540 43.31 -4.76 -30.17
C ASN A 540 42.38 -5.99 -30.10
N TRP A 541 41.11 -5.84 -30.53
CA TRP A 541 40.08 -6.90 -30.58
C TRP A 541 40.56 -8.27 -31.12
N GLN A 542 41.38 -8.29 -32.18
CA GLN A 542 41.83 -9.53 -32.80
C GLN A 542 42.75 -10.39 -31.92
N ASP A 543 43.60 -9.74 -31.12
CA ASP A 543 44.55 -10.45 -30.27
C ASP A 543 43.96 -10.69 -28.87
N ASP A 544 43.28 -9.70 -28.30
CA ASP A 544 42.80 -9.77 -26.91
C ASP A 544 41.53 -10.61 -26.76
N VAL A 545 40.61 -10.53 -27.73
CA VAL A 545 39.31 -11.24 -27.68
C VAL A 545 39.37 -12.61 -28.36
N LEU A 546 39.90 -12.66 -29.58
CA LEU A 546 39.89 -13.88 -30.40
C LEU A 546 41.13 -14.76 -30.17
N GLY A 547 42.26 -14.16 -29.81
CA GLY A 547 43.52 -14.86 -29.54
C GLY A 547 43.97 -15.73 -30.70
N GLY A 548 44.54 -15.11 -31.75
CA GLY A 548 45.32 -15.79 -32.80
C GLY A 548 44.73 -17.10 -33.32
N GLY A 549 43.49 -17.09 -33.82
CA GLY A 549 42.85 -18.21 -34.53
C GLY A 549 42.57 -19.50 -33.73
N GLY A 550 42.98 -19.59 -32.46
CA GLY A 550 42.92 -20.82 -31.65
C GLY A 550 41.98 -20.76 -30.44
N GLY A 551 41.19 -19.69 -30.29
CA GLY A 551 40.27 -19.51 -29.15
C GLY A 551 40.99 -19.26 -27.82
N GLY A 552 42.27 -18.89 -27.84
CA GLY A 552 43.08 -18.62 -26.64
C GLY A 552 42.92 -17.22 -26.04
N GLY A 553 42.12 -16.36 -26.70
CA GLY A 553 41.81 -15.01 -26.24
C GLY A 553 40.85 -15.00 -25.05
N TRP A 554 40.11 -13.91 -24.89
CA TRP A 554 39.13 -13.73 -23.83
C TRP A 554 38.14 -14.91 -23.69
N PHE A 555 37.65 -15.46 -24.80
CA PHE A 555 36.72 -16.60 -24.79
C PHE A 555 37.31 -17.87 -24.16
N GLY A 556 38.58 -18.18 -24.44
CA GLY A 556 39.26 -19.33 -23.83
C GLY A 556 39.39 -19.21 -22.30
N ARG A 557 39.50 -17.97 -21.80
CA ARG A 557 39.69 -17.67 -20.38
C ARG A 557 38.38 -17.53 -19.61
N ASN A 558 37.36 -16.94 -20.22
CA ASN A 558 36.17 -16.45 -19.52
C ASN A 558 34.85 -17.10 -19.95
N PHE A 559 34.77 -17.82 -21.07
CA PHE A 559 33.47 -18.32 -21.57
C PHE A 559 32.78 -19.33 -20.63
N ASP A 560 33.55 -20.23 -20.01
CA ASP A 560 33.02 -21.13 -18.97
C ASP A 560 32.47 -20.34 -17.77
N ARG A 561 33.15 -19.26 -17.39
CA ARG A 561 32.77 -18.40 -16.25
C ARG A 561 31.47 -17.63 -16.54
N LEU A 562 31.25 -17.22 -17.78
CA LEU A 562 29.98 -16.60 -18.20
C LEU A 562 28.78 -17.52 -17.98
N GLY A 563 28.98 -18.83 -18.12
CA GLY A 563 27.93 -19.83 -17.87
C GLY A 563 27.52 -19.97 -16.41
N GLU A 564 28.35 -19.48 -15.50
CA GLU A 564 28.09 -19.47 -14.05
C GLU A 564 27.43 -18.15 -13.59
N LEU A 565 27.22 -17.18 -14.50
CA LEU A 565 26.56 -15.91 -14.17
C LEU A 565 25.04 -16.10 -14.04
N ILE A 566 24.51 -15.63 -12.92
CA ILE A 566 23.08 -15.40 -12.71
C ILE A 566 22.72 -14.12 -13.47
N VAL A 567 21.84 -14.23 -14.47
CA VAL A 567 21.42 -13.08 -15.29
C VAL A 567 19.90 -12.92 -15.29
N LEU A 568 19.45 -11.68 -15.35
CA LEU A 568 18.04 -11.36 -15.53
C LEU A 568 17.73 -11.34 -17.03
N ASP A 569 17.33 -12.50 -17.56
CA ASP A 569 16.96 -12.62 -18.96
C ASP A 569 15.56 -12.04 -19.18
N ALA A 570 15.51 -10.88 -19.85
CA ALA A 570 14.30 -10.49 -20.55
C ALA A 570 14.22 -11.42 -21.76
N SER A 571 13.57 -12.58 -21.58
CA SER A 571 13.34 -13.68 -22.56
C SER A 571 12.91 -13.30 -24.00
N GLN A 572 12.94 -12.03 -24.38
CA GLN A 572 13.12 -11.52 -25.73
C GLN A 572 14.58 -11.72 -26.19
N GLY A 573 14.95 -12.97 -26.50
CA GLY A 573 15.96 -13.17 -27.54
C GLY A 573 15.52 -12.50 -28.86
N PRO A 574 16.42 -12.31 -29.84
CA PRO A 574 16.02 -11.80 -31.16
C PRO A 574 14.85 -12.65 -31.69
N GLN A 575 13.69 -12.02 -31.88
CA GLN A 575 12.52 -12.69 -32.43
C GLN A 575 12.61 -12.66 -33.95
N LEU A 576 12.40 -13.81 -34.59
CA LEU A 576 12.27 -13.85 -36.04
C LEU A 576 11.06 -13.03 -36.48
N GLU A 577 11.24 -12.10 -37.43
CA GLU A 577 10.11 -11.39 -38.06
C GLU A 577 9.21 -12.34 -38.88
N GLY A 578 9.74 -13.51 -39.28
CA GLY A 578 9.01 -14.58 -39.96
C GLY A 578 9.04 -15.89 -39.17
N TYR A 579 7.92 -16.22 -38.53
CA TYR A 579 7.69 -17.48 -37.82
C TYR A 579 6.37 -18.11 -38.29
N GLY A 580 6.22 -19.43 -38.16
CA GLY A 580 5.02 -20.11 -38.66
C GLY A 580 5.21 -21.58 -38.98
N GLU A 581 4.22 -22.16 -39.64
CA GLU A 581 4.24 -23.55 -40.03
C GLU A 581 5.28 -23.81 -41.12
N ILE A 582 6.06 -24.87 -40.94
CA ILE A 582 7.06 -25.32 -41.91
C ILE A 582 6.38 -26.32 -42.84
N TRP A 583 6.30 -25.97 -44.13
CA TRP A 583 5.73 -26.79 -45.18
C TRP A 583 6.82 -27.27 -46.11
N VAL A 584 6.84 -28.58 -46.41
CA VAL A 584 7.68 -29.15 -47.45
C VAL A 584 6.86 -29.25 -48.72
N LEU A 585 7.37 -28.67 -49.80
CA LEU A 585 6.75 -28.66 -51.11
C LEU A 585 7.37 -29.76 -51.98
N PHE A 586 6.60 -30.80 -52.28
CA PHE A 586 7.03 -31.85 -53.19
C PHE A 586 6.83 -31.38 -54.63
N THR A 587 7.91 -31.18 -55.38
CA THR A 587 7.83 -30.82 -56.80
C THR A 587 8.11 -32.06 -57.66
N GLY A 588 7.05 -32.68 -58.17
CA GLY A 588 7.13 -33.81 -59.09
C GLY A 588 5.92 -33.88 -60.03
N LEU A 589 6.18 -33.91 -61.34
CA LEU A 589 5.20 -34.14 -62.42
C LEU A 589 3.87 -33.34 -62.34
N GLY A 590 3.96 -32.05 -62.06
CA GLY A 590 2.93 -31.07 -62.40
C GLY A 590 1.89 -30.74 -61.32
N TRP A 591 1.95 -31.37 -60.14
CA TRP A 591 1.13 -31.00 -58.98
C TRP A 591 2.06 -30.73 -57.80
N ALA A 592 1.81 -29.64 -57.06
CA ALA A 592 2.55 -29.31 -55.85
C ALA A 592 1.73 -29.82 -54.65
N ASP A 593 2.13 -30.94 -54.07
CA ASP A 593 1.64 -31.36 -52.76
C ASP A 593 2.52 -30.73 -51.67
N SER A 594 1.88 -30.15 -50.66
CA SER A 594 2.56 -29.57 -49.50
C SER A 594 2.20 -30.34 -48.23
N GLU A 595 3.20 -30.83 -47.50
CA GLU A 595 3.02 -31.48 -46.20
C GLU A 595 3.57 -30.59 -45.09
N ARG A 596 2.82 -30.44 -43.99
CA ARG A 596 3.29 -29.73 -42.81
C ARG A 596 4.23 -30.63 -42.03
N VAL A 597 5.47 -30.20 -41.83
CA VAL A 597 6.53 -30.99 -41.18
C VAL A 597 6.85 -30.48 -39.79
N GLY A 598 6.49 -29.23 -39.48
CA GLY A 598 6.74 -28.67 -38.15
C GLY A 598 6.30 -27.22 -38.01
N THR A 599 6.80 -26.57 -36.96
CA THR A 599 6.56 -25.14 -36.68
C THR A 599 7.88 -24.49 -36.28
N LEU A 600 8.20 -23.36 -36.90
CA LEU A 600 9.27 -22.46 -36.49
C LEU A 600 8.68 -21.45 -35.51
N HIS A 601 9.18 -21.46 -34.29
CA HIS A 601 8.75 -20.54 -33.24
C HIS A 601 9.53 -19.22 -33.31
N PRO A 602 8.98 -18.12 -32.78
CA PRO A 602 9.66 -16.83 -32.72
C PRO A 602 11.03 -16.86 -32.04
N ASP A 603 11.27 -17.83 -31.15
CA ASP A 603 12.51 -18.03 -30.39
C ASP A 603 13.54 -18.91 -31.13
N VAL A 604 13.49 -18.92 -32.46
CA VAL A 604 14.33 -19.72 -33.39
C VAL A 604 14.23 -21.25 -33.21
N SER A 605 13.37 -21.76 -32.33
CA SER A 605 13.18 -23.20 -32.14
C SER A 605 12.28 -23.85 -33.20
N ILE A 606 12.61 -25.07 -33.60
CA ILE A 606 11.83 -25.88 -34.54
C ILE A 606 11.20 -27.03 -33.75
N THR A 607 9.88 -27.18 -33.83
CA THR A 607 9.16 -28.34 -33.30
C THR A 607 8.56 -29.18 -34.42
N ASP A 608 8.55 -30.51 -34.26
CA ASP A 608 7.81 -31.41 -35.14
C ASP A 608 6.29 -31.25 -35.00
N THR A 609 5.52 -32.01 -35.79
CA THR A 609 4.05 -32.04 -35.73
C THR A 609 3.48 -32.59 -34.43
N SER A 610 4.30 -33.25 -33.60
CA SER A 610 3.94 -33.77 -32.28
C SER A 610 4.31 -32.81 -31.14
N GLY A 611 4.96 -31.68 -31.45
CA GLY A 611 5.38 -30.67 -30.49
C GLY A 611 6.76 -30.91 -29.86
N ASN A 612 7.50 -31.92 -30.31
CA ASN A 612 8.87 -32.17 -29.80
C ASN A 612 9.86 -31.25 -30.51
N MET A 613 10.81 -30.71 -29.75
CA MET A 613 11.88 -29.85 -30.29
C MET A 613 12.86 -30.67 -31.12
N THR A 614 13.04 -30.30 -32.39
CA THR A 614 13.89 -31.02 -33.36
C THR A 614 15.11 -30.23 -33.81
N GLY A 615 15.11 -28.89 -33.67
CA GLY A 615 16.22 -28.04 -34.11
C GLY A 615 16.10 -26.58 -33.70
N GLN A 616 17.08 -25.78 -34.14
CA GLN A 616 17.06 -24.31 -34.07
C GLN A 616 17.54 -23.70 -35.39
N VAL A 617 17.15 -22.46 -35.70
CA VAL A 617 17.53 -21.76 -36.94
C VAL A 617 18.63 -20.71 -36.67
N ARG A 618 19.65 -20.68 -37.52
CA ARG A 618 20.73 -19.67 -37.54
C ARG A 618 20.28 -18.37 -38.22
N ASP A 619 21.04 -17.31 -38.00
CA ASP A 619 20.86 -15.99 -38.63
C ASP A 619 21.06 -16.02 -40.17
N ASP A 620 21.67 -17.07 -40.72
CA ASP A 620 21.79 -17.33 -42.17
C ASP A 620 20.64 -18.18 -42.76
N GLY A 621 19.63 -18.51 -41.94
CA GLY A 621 18.45 -19.30 -42.33
C GLY A 621 18.64 -20.82 -42.34
N ARG A 622 19.77 -21.35 -41.84
CA ARG A 622 20.02 -22.81 -41.79
C ARG A 622 19.59 -23.43 -40.46
N ALA A 623 19.02 -24.63 -40.51
CA ALA A 623 18.61 -25.40 -39.33
C ALA A 623 19.78 -26.21 -38.74
N MET A 624 19.93 -26.16 -37.42
CA MET A 624 20.86 -26.94 -36.60
C MET A 624 20.09 -28.06 -35.88
N THR A 625 20.65 -29.28 -35.87
CA THR A 625 20.17 -30.38 -35.01
C THR A 625 20.63 -30.15 -33.57
N VAL A 626 19.72 -30.29 -32.61
CA VAL A 626 20.01 -30.09 -31.19
C VAL A 626 21.03 -31.14 -30.72
N GLY A 627 22.27 -30.72 -30.46
CA GLY A 627 23.11 -31.39 -29.47
C GLY A 627 22.42 -31.26 -28.12
N THR A 628 22.24 -32.37 -27.39
CA THR A 628 21.51 -32.41 -26.11
C THR A 628 21.91 -31.22 -25.22
N PRO A 629 20.97 -30.34 -24.82
CA PRO A 629 21.27 -29.30 -23.85
C PRO A 629 21.77 -29.99 -22.59
N ARG A 630 22.95 -29.59 -22.09
CA ARG A 630 23.37 -30.05 -20.77
C ARG A 630 22.29 -29.60 -19.77
N PRO A 631 21.85 -30.48 -18.84
CA PRO A 631 21.17 -30.01 -17.64
C PRO A 631 22.06 -28.95 -16.99
N TRP A 632 21.44 -27.94 -16.39
CA TRP A 632 22.13 -27.03 -15.48
C TRP A 632 23.13 -27.80 -14.62
N PRO A 633 24.35 -27.30 -14.40
CA PRO A 633 25.17 -27.80 -13.30
C PRO A 633 24.29 -27.74 -12.04
N GLN A 634 23.85 -28.90 -11.55
CA GLN A 634 23.05 -28.99 -10.32
C GLN A 634 23.85 -28.63 -9.07
N GLN A 635 25.08 -28.16 -9.24
CA GLN A 635 25.90 -27.60 -8.20
C GLN A 635 26.06 -26.12 -8.52
N ILE A 636 25.14 -25.32 -7.96
CA ILE A 636 25.54 -23.99 -7.48
C ILE A 636 26.82 -24.23 -6.68
N PRO A 637 27.93 -23.54 -6.95
CA PRO A 637 29.08 -23.60 -6.07
C PRO A 637 28.54 -23.30 -4.68
N THR A 638 28.52 -24.30 -3.80
CA THR A 638 28.40 -24.03 -2.38
C THR A 638 29.64 -23.21 -2.09
N ASN A 639 29.50 -21.89 -2.01
CA ASN A 639 30.49 -20.98 -1.46
C ASN A 639 30.63 -21.37 0.01
N SER A 640 31.32 -22.48 0.23
CA SER A 640 31.98 -22.81 1.48
C SER A 640 33.42 -22.28 1.41
N ASP A 641 33.59 -21.08 0.83
CA ASP A 641 34.83 -20.34 0.93
C ASP A 641 34.83 -19.65 2.31
N PRO A 642 35.82 -19.92 3.19
CA PRO A 642 35.96 -19.21 4.45
C PRO A 642 36.14 -17.68 4.33
N ASN A 643 36.23 -17.14 3.10
CA ASN A 643 36.21 -15.70 2.79
C ASN A 643 34.79 -15.14 2.52
N ASP A 644 33.73 -15.83 2.93
CA ASP A 644 32.34 -15.39 2.79
C ASP A 644 32.13 -13.97 3.40
N PRO A 645 31.84 -12.94 2.56
CA PRO A 645 31.61 -11.57 3.04
C PRO A 645 30.33 -11.43 3.87
N PHE A 646 29.53 -12.49 3.99
CA PHE A 646 28.35 -12.55 4.85
C PHE A 646 28.58 -13.32 6.15
N ASN A 647 29.78 -13.23 6.73
CA ASN A 647 29.87 -13.38 8.16
C ASN A 647 29.10 -12.19 8.77
N LEU A 648 27.85 -12.39 9.17
CA LEU A 648 27.02 -11.37 9.85
C LEU A 648 27.75 -10.72 11.03
N LYS A 649 28.76 -11.41 11.60
CA LYS A 649 29.69 -10.82 12.55
C LYS A 649 30.51 -9.68 11.94
N GLU A 650 31.10 -9.82 10.76
CA GLU A 650 31.83 -8.75 10.08
C GLU A 650 30.92 -7.59 9.68
N LEU A 651 29.70 -7.86 9.18
CA LEU A 651 28.74 -6.79 8.88
C LEU A 651 28.30 -6.06 10.15
N SER A 652 28.07 -6.79 11.24
CA SER A 652 27.75 -6.18 12.53
C SER A 652 28.89 -5.34 13.10
N LYS A 653 30.14 -5.75 12.86
CA LYS A 653 31.29 -4.97 13.28
C LYS A 653 31.27 -3.57 12.66
N ILE A 654 30.87 -3.49 11.40
CA ILE A 654 30.76 -2.24 10.64
C ILE A 654 29.54 -1.41 11.11
N SER A 655 28.37 -2.02 11.26
CA SER A 655 27.15 -1.33 11.72
C SER A 655 27.27 -0.81 13.16
N ILE A 656 28.14 -1.40 13.99
CA ILE A 656 28.45 -0.89 15.32
C ILE A 656 29.47 0.26 15.23
N ALA A 657 30.51 0.11 14.41
CA ALA A 657 31.60 1.08 14.32
C ALA A 657 31.21 2.39 13.62
N TYR A 658 30.36 2.32 12.58
CA TYR A 658 30.03 3.46 11.73
C TYR A 658 29.11 4.51 12.39
N PRO A 659 28.02 4.17 13.11
CA PRO A 659 27.07 5.16 13.65
C PRO A 659 27.33 5.57 15.12
N TYR A 660 28.09 4.79 15.89
CA TYR A 660 28.15 4.93 17.35
C TYR A 660 29.54 5.19 17.92
N GLY A 661 30.62 4.93 17.18
CA GLY A 661 31.95 4.77 17.78
C GLY A 661 33.01 5.82 17.49
N GLY A 662 32.68 6.93 16.82
CA GLY A 662 33.67 7.94 16.44
C GLY A 662 34.70 7.46 15.41
N MET A 663 34.49 6.29 14.79
CA MET A 663 35.24 5.79 13.62
C MET A 663 34.70 6.33 12.28
N GLU A 664 33.72 7.25 12.32
CA GLU A 664 33.10 7.94 11.17
C GLU A 664 34.10 8.62 10.23
N ALA A 665 35.31 8.93 10.73
CA ALA A 665 36.36 9.55 9.95
C ALA A 665 36.94 8.64 8.85
N ALA A 666 36.75 7.32 8.94
CA ALA A 666 37.21 6.36 7.95
C ALA A 666 36.08 5.97 6.97
N PRO A 667 36.33 6.00 5.65
CA PRO A 667 35.42 5.45 4.65
C PRO A 667 35.05 3.98 4.93
N LEU A 668 33.84 3.58 4.53
CA LEU A 668 33.26 2.25 4.84
C LEU A 668 34.11 1.09 4.31
N ASP A 669 34.66 1.26 3.10
CA ASP A 669 35.58 0.34 2.43
C ASP A 669 36.92 0.18 3.19
N HIS A 670 37.39 1.25 3.84
CA HIS A 670 38.60 1.23 4.65
C HIS A 670 38.36 0.53 6.00
N LEU A 671 37.16 0.69 6.60
CA LEU A 671 36.76 0.00 7.83
C LEU A 671 36.64 -1.52 7.64
N LEU A 672 36.26 -2.00 6.45
CA LEU A 672 36.24 -3.43 6.12
C LEU A 672 37.63 -4.08 6.28
N ALA A 673 38.70 -3.35 5.92
CA ALA A 673 40.07 -3.82 6.03
C ALA A 673 40.61 -3.81 7.49
N PHE A 674 39.88 -3.23 8.44
CA PHE A 674 40.29 -3.17 9.84
C PHE A 674 40.29 -4.57 10.49
N TRP A 675 39.23 -5.35 10.25
CA TRP A 675 39.11 -6.73 10.74
C TRP A 675 39.45 -7.78 9.67
N GLY A 676 39.43 -7.43 8.38
CA GLY A 676 39.73 -8.32 7.26
C GLY A 676 41.11 -8.16 6.62
N GLN A 677 41.26 -8.69 5.41
CA GLN A 677 42.35 -8.32 4.49
C GLN A 677 41.93 -7.09 3.67
N ILE A 678 42.90 -6.34 3.14
CA ILE A 678 42.62 -5.19 2.26
C ILE A 678 41.82 -5.67 1.04
N PRO A 679 40.65 -5.07 0.73
CA PRO A 679 39.88 -5.41 -0.47
C PRO A 679 40.69 -5.14 -1.74
N THR A 680 40.78 -6.16 -2.60
CA THR A 680 41.53 -6.13 -3.87
C THR A 680 40.64 -6.20 -5.11
N VAL A 681 39.33 -6.25 -4.92
CA VAL A 681 38.35 -6.51 -5.98
C VAL A 681 37.75 -5.19 -6.48
N GLY A 682 37.87 -4.94 -7.79
CA GLY A 682 37.35 -3.77 -8.47
C GLY A 682 38.41 -2.68 -8.72
N ASP A 683 38.18 -1.86 -9.75
CA ASP A 683 39.14 -0.84 -10.19
C ASP A 683 39.37 0.26 -9.13
N ASP A 684 38.38 0.53 -8.28
CA ASP A 684 38.44 1.46 -7.15
C ASP A 684 38.56 0.74 -5.80
N SER A 685 39.09 -0.49 -5.78
CA SER A 685 39.33 -1.21 -4.53
C SER A 685 40.28 -0.45 -3.59
N VAL A 686 40.20 -0.69 -2.28
CA VAL A 686 41.12 -0.06 -1.31
C VAL A 686 42.57 -0.37 -1.68
N TYR A 687 42.87 -1.58 -2.13
CA TYR A 687 44.20 -1.92 -2.64
C TYR A 687 44.59 -1.03 -3.82
N SER A 688 43.70 -0.83 -4.79
CA SER A 688 43.95 0.02 -5.95
C SER A 688 44.15 1.49 -5.57
N GLN A 689 43.35 2.00 -4.63
CA GLN A 689 43.48 3.36 -4.12
C GLN A 689 44.82 3.59 -3.38
N LEU A 690 45.36 2.56 -2.73
CA LEU A 690 46.64 2.64 -2.00
C LEU A 690 47.84 2.51 -2.93
N PHE A 691 47.82 1.55 -3.86
CA PHE A 691 49.01 1.18 -4.65
C PHE A 691 49.05 1.73 -6.08
N PHE A 692 47.90 2.07 -6.70
CA PHE A 692 47.82 2.50 -8.11
C PHE A 692 47.43 3.97 -8.32
N ARG A 693 47.18 4.75 -7.26
CA ARG A 693 46.65 6.14 -7.37
C ARG A 693 47.70 7.21 -7.66
N PHE A 694 48.95 6.93 -7.36
CA PHE A 694 50.13 7.71 -7.71
C PHE A 694 51.04 6.75 -8.46
N ASP A 695 51.78 7.16 -9.50
CA ASP A 695 52.71 6.31 -10.29
C ASP A 695 53.90 5.74 -9.46
N LEU A 696 53.61 5.15 -8.30
CA LEU A 696 54.52 4.53 -7.33
C LEU A 696 55.23 3.33 -7.95
N LEU A 697 54.61 2.73 -8.98
CA LEU A 697 55.07 1.53 -9.67
C LEU A 697 55.74 1.84 -11.03
N SER A 698 56.26 3.06 -11.21
CA SER A 698 56.88 3.53 -12.47
C SER A 698 58.06 2.71 -13.01
N TYR A 699 58.56 1.73 -12.26
CA TYR A 699 59.54 0.74 -12.73
C TYR A 699 58.83 -0.57 -13.11
N GLU A 700 59.04 -1.06 -14.35
CA GLU A 700 58.42 -2.28 -14.89
C GLU A 700 58.59 -3.49 -13.95
N GLU A 701 59.76 -3.65 -13.33
CA GLU A 701 60.04 -4.75 -12.38
C GLU A 701 59.24 -4.66 -11.07
N THR A 702 58.83 -3.46 -10.66
CA THR A 702 58.00 -3.25 -9.46
C THR A 702 56.50 -3.35 -9.75
N SER A 703 56.04 -2.98 -10.96
CA SER A 703 54.64 -3.15 -11.37
C SER A 703 54.22 -4.62 -11.32
N GLU A 704 55.03 -5.51 -11.92
CA GLU A 704 54.69 -6.94 -12.03
C GLU A 704 54.49 -7.67 -10.68
N ILE A 705 54.98 -7.12 -9.56
CA ILE A 705 54.89 -7.74 -8.22
C ILE A 705 53.58 -7.37 -7.53
N PHE A 706 53.06 -6.17 -7.77
CA PHE A 706 51.82 -5.66 -7.18
C PHE A 706 50.60 -5.90 -8.09
N ASP A 707 50.82 -6.38 -9.31
CA ASP A 707 49.77 -6.83 -10.22
C ASP A 707 49.24 -8.24 -9.86
N PRO A 708 47.95 -8.55 -10.10
CA PRO A 708 47.39 -9.87 -9.85
C PRO A 708 47.92 -10.92 -10.83
N ASP A 709 47.96 -12.20 -10.41
CA ASP A 709 48.24 -13.32 -11.33
C ASP A 709 47.11 -13.52 -12.36
N ALA A 710 47.32 -14.41 -13.34
CA ALA A 710 46.30 -14.77 -14.34
C ALA A 710 45.00 -15.36 -13.75
N LYS A 711 44.94 -15.59 -12.43
CA LYS A 711 43.76 -16.05 -11.67
C LYS A 711 43.21 -14.95 -10.74
N GLY A 712 43.67 -13.70 -10.84
CA GLY A 712 43.22 -12.58 -10.02
C GLY A 712 43.80 -12.57 -8.59
N ARG A 713 44.84 -13.36 -8.32
CA ARG A 713 45.42 -13.50 -6.98
C ARG A 713 46.70 -12.68 -6.85
N TYR A 714 46.69 -11.75 -5.91
CA TYR A 714 47.84 -10.94 -5.55
C TYR A 714 48.89 -11.76 -4.78
N PHE A 715 50.18 -11.50 -5.05
CA PHE A 715 51.33 -12.13 -4.37
C PHE A 715 51.36 -13.67 -4.43
N SER A 716 50.84 -14.27 -5.51
CA SER A 716 50.81 -15.73 -5.68
C SER A 716 51.91 -16.23 -6.63
N GLY A 717 52.82 -17.07 -6.13
CA GLY A 717 53.92 -17.67 -6.91
C GLY A 717 55.29 -17.61 -6.23
N GLU A 718 56.35 -17.91 -6.98
CA GLU A 718 57.76 -17.84 -6.53
C GLU A 718 58.38 -16.44 -6.67
N ARG A 719 57.61 -15.45 -7.14
CA ARG A 719 58.09 -14.08 -7.37
C ARG A 719 58.19 -13.33 -6.03
N SER A 720 59.34 -12.68 -5.82
CA SER A 720 59.83 -11.92 -4.64
C SER A 720 58.96 -11.90 -3.37
N LYS A 721 59.51 -12.46 -2.28
CA LYS A 721 58.84 -12.56 -0.98
C LYS A 721 59.31 -11.54 0.07
N SER A 722 60.26 -10.63 -0.16
CA SER A 722 60.76 -9.77 0.95
C SER A 722 59.97 -8.46 1.07
N LEU A 723 59.37 -8.22 2.24
CA LEU A 723 58.71 -6.95 2.56
C LEU A 723 59.72 -5.79 2.59
N THR A 724 60.91 -6.05 3.13
CA THR A 724 62.00 -5.08 3.28
C THR A 724 62.54 -4.62 1.92
N ALA A 725 62.58 -5.50 0.92
CA ALA A 725 63.01 -5.17 -0.44
C ALA A 725 62.09 -4.15 -1.13
N HIS A 726 60.82 -4.10 -0.74
CA HIS A 726 59.80 -3.21 -1.32
C HIS A 726 59.29 -2.15 -0.34
N LEU A 727 60.03 -1.90 0.74
CA LEU A 727 59.66 -0.98 1.81
C LEU A 727 59.29 0.44 1.34
N PRO A 728 59.98 1.06 0.35
CA PRO A 728 59.61 2.40 -0.12
C PRO A 728 58.20 2.48 -0.71
N VAL A 729 57.76 1.45 -1.44
CA VAL A 729 56.42 1.38 -2.05
C VAL A 729 55.38 1.21 -0.95
N VAL A 730 55.63 0.32 0.02
CA VAL A 730 54.73 0.07 1.16
C VAL A 730 54.60 1.32 2.05
N MET A 731 55.70 2.01 2.32
CA MET A 731 55.70 3.28 3.08
C MET A 731 54.84 4.34 2.40
N ALA A 732 55.00 4.51 1.08
CA ALA A 732 54.25 5.49 0.31
C ALA A 732 52.76 5.13 0.22
N ALA A 733 52.43 3.87 -0.06
CA ALA A 733 51.06 3.38 -0.21
C ALA A 733 50.28 3.44 1.11
N LEU A 734 50.90 3.01 2.22
CA LEU A 734 50.23 2.98 3.53
C LEU A 734 50.36 4.30 4.29
N GLY A 735 51.16 5.26 3.83
CA GLY A 735 51.40 6.53 4.53
C GLY A 735 52.18 6.37 5.84
N MET A 736 53.07 5.37 5.93
CA MET A 736 53.84 5.04 7.14
C MET A 736 55.32 5.41 6.99
N THR A 737 55.97 5.81 8.09
CA THR A 737 57.42 6.05 8.08
C THR A 737 58.20 4.74 8.31
N ALA A 738 59.49 4.73 7.95
CA ALA A 738 60.36 3.59 8.22
C ALA A 738 60.46 3.28 9.72
N GLU A 739 60.45 4.32 10.57
CA GLU A 739 60.43 4.18 12.03
C GLU A 739 59.14 3.53 12.53
N ASP A 740 58.00 3.81 11.88
CA ASP A 740 56.73 3.20 12.24
C ASP A 740 56.70 1.71 11.90
N ILE A 741 57.17 1.33 10.71
CA ILE A 741 57.19 -0.08 10.25
C ILE A 741 58.22 -0.91 11.03
N GLN A 742 59.36 -0.32 11.40
CA GLN A 742 60.41 -0.99 12.18
C GLN A 742 60.15 -0.98 13.70
N SER A 743 58.99 -0.50 14.14
CA SER A 743 58.66 -0.43 15.56
C SER A 743 58.52 -1.82 16.21
N PRO A 744 58.77 -1.98 17.53
CA PRO A 744 58.77 -3.29 18.19
C PRO A 744 57.46 -4.07 18.09
N GLN A 745 56.34 -3.38 17.88
CA GLN A 745 55.02 -4.00 17.69
C GLN A 745 54.90 -4.78 16.37
N PHE A 746 55.78 -4.52 15.40
CA PHE A 746 55.84 -5.21 14.12
C PHE A 746 57.02 -6.20 14.03
N ALA A 747 57.76 -6.41 15.12
CA ALA A 747 58.92 -7.29 15.14
C ALA A 747 58.58 -8.77 14.89
N GLU A 748 57.31 -9.16 15.08
CA GLU A 748 56.79 -10.51 14.82
C GLU A 748 56.36 -10.73 13.37
N LEU A 749 56.30 -9.69 12.53
CA LEU A 749 56.05 -9.86 11.10
C LEU A 749 57.25 -10.55 10.46
N ASN A 750 57.01 -11.70 9.84
CA ASN A 750 57.99 -12.29 8.94
C ASN A 750 58.29 -11.29 7.81
N ASP A 751 59.53 -11.27 7.29
CA ASP A 751 59.92 -10.46 6.13
C ASP A 751 59.33 -11.05 4.83
N THR A 752 58.02 -11.25 4.82
CA THR A 752 57.23 -11.85 3.75
C THR A 752 56.24 -10.84 3.19
N LEU A 753 56.41 -10.40 1.95
CA LEU A 753 55.46 -9.54 1.25
C LEU A 753 54.25 -10.37 0.81
N ASN A 754 53.13 -10.20 1.50
CA ASN A 754 51.86 -10.85 1.20
C ASN A 754 50.68 -9.96 1.65
N LEU A 755 49.45 -10.32 1.26
CA LEU A 755 48.28 -9.52 1.60
C LEU A 755 48.04 -9.46 3.12
N GLU A 756 48.40 -10.51 3.86
CA GLU A 756 48.24 -10.57 5.32
C GLU A 756 49.13 -9.56 6.05
N SER A 757 50.43 -9.49 5.71
CA SER A 757 51.39 -8.55 6.27
C SER A 757 51.04 -7.10 5.92
N LEU A 758 50.63 -6.82 4.68
CA LEU A 758 50.18 -5.49 4.26
C LEU A 758 48.91 -5.07 5.00
N SER A 759 47.94 -5.98 5.14
CA SER A 759 46.70 -5.71 5.88
C SER A 759 46.96 -5.50 7.38
N PHE A 760 47.97 -6.18 7.95
CA PHE A 760 48.38 -5.97 9.34
C PHE A 760 48.97 -4.57 9.55
N LEU A 761 49.86 -4.11 8.67
CA LEU A 761 50.40 -2.75 8.75
C LEU A 761 49.30 -1.70 8.55
N TYR A 762 48.44 -1.93 7.56
CA TYR A 762 47.37 -1.00 7.20
C TYR A 762 46.36 -0.79 8.34
N ARG A 763 45.83 -1.86 8.96
CA ARG A 763 44.86 -1.72 10.07
C ARG A 763 45.44 -0.99 11.28
N HIS A 764 46.73 -1.16 11.56
CA HIS A 764 47.41 -0.44 12.64
C HIS A 764 47.56 1.04 12.30
N ASN A 765 47.87 1.38 11.05
CA ASN A 765 47.91 2.77 10.61
C ASN A 765 46.52 3.42 10.59
N LEU A 766 45.49 2.65 10.22
CA LEU A 766 44.10 3.10 10.26
C LEU A 766 43.66 3.42 11.70
N LEU A 767 43.97 2.54 12.67
CA LEU A 767 43.71 2.80 14.09
C LEU A 767 44.48 4.02 14.59
N ALA A 768 45.74 4.18 14.16
CA ALA A 768 46.57 5.34 14.50
C ALA A 768 45.91 6.66 14.07
N GLY A 769 45.38 6.68 12.83
CA GLY A 769 44.65 7.82 12.28
C GLY A 769 43.36 8.13 13.03
N VAL A 770 42.58 7.10 13.40
CA VAL A 770 41.33 7.27 14.19
C VAL A 770 41.62 7.83 15.58
N LEU A 771 42.70 7.38 16.24
CA LEU A 771 43.06 7.80 17.59
C LEU A 771 43.86 9.12 17.64
N ASP A 772 44.28 9.66 16.49
CA ASP A 772 45.20 10.79 16.35
C ASP A 772 46.53 10.57 17.11
N ILE A 773 47.12 9.38 16.96
CA ILE A 773 48.43 9.01 17.52
C ILE A 773 49.37 8.44 16.45
N PRO A 774 50.70 8.53 16.62
CA PRO A 774 51.64 7.92 15.68
C PRO A 774 51.48 6.39 15.62
N ALA A 775 51.63 5.79 14.44
CA ALA A 775 51.45 4.34 14.27
C ALA A 775 52.37 3.51 15.19
N ARG A 776 53.64 3.90 15.37
CA ARG A 776 54.59 3.26 16.32
C ARG A 776 54.17 3.24 17.79
N ASP A 777 53.20 4.08 18.16
CA ASP A 777 52.77 4.31 19.54
C ASP A 777 51.44 3.55 19.83
N VAL A 778 50.78 3.01 18.79
CA VAL A 778 49.52 2.23 18.87
C VAL A 778 49.68 0.97 19.71
N GLY A 779 50.78 0.23 19.57
CA GLY A 779 51.00 -0.98 20.36
C GLY A 779 51.09 -0.69 21.87
N GLY A 780 51.70 0.44 22.23
CA GLY A 780 51.73 0.91 23.62
C GLY A 780 50.36 1.37 24.11
N PHE A 781 49.59 2.03 23.26
CA PHE A 781 48.22 2.46 23.55
C PHE A 781 47.30 1.26 23.82
N ILE A 782 47.30 0.25 22.95
CA ILE A 782 46.45 -0.94 23.10
C ILE A 782 46.75 -1.64 24.43
N ARG A 783 48.03 -1.78 24.81
CA ARG A 783 48.41 -2.37 26.11
C ARG A 783 47.81 -1.68 27.33
N VAL A 784 47.51 -0.38 27.25
CA VAL A 784 46.90 0.39 28.34
C VAL A 784 45.38 0.16 28.41
N PHE A 785 44.70 0.09 27.26
CA PHE A 785 43.24 0.06 27.19
C PHE A 785 42.64 -1.34 27.02
N GLU A 786 43.41 -2.31 26.53
CA GLU A 786 42.99 -3.70 26.33
C GLU A 786 42.46 -4.37 27.61
N PRO A 787 43.04 -4.17 28.82
CA PRO A 787 42.46 -4.72 30.05
C PRO A 787 41.06 -4.19 30.40
N ILE A 788 40.69 -3.00 29.88
CA ILE A 788 39.45 -2.30 30.20
C ILE A 788 38.36 -2.58 29.15
N THR A 789 38.77 -2.62 27.88
CA THR A 789 37.86 -2.62 26.72
C THR A 789 37.92 -3.90 25.89
N GLY A 790 38.91 -4.77 26.15
CA GLY A 790 39.26 -5.90 25.29
C GLY A 790 40.13 -5.46 24.10
N SER A 791 40.54 -6.43 23.29
CA SER A 791 41.39 -6.16 22.13
C SER A 791 40.59 -5.52 21.00
N PRO A 792 41.07 -4.43 20.35
CA PRO A 792 40.34 -3.81 19.24
C PRO A 792 40.30 -4.70 17.99
N TRP A 793 41.19 -5.70 17.91
CA TRP A 793 41.30 -6.60 16.76
C TRP A 793 40.28 -7.74 16.78
N THR A 794 39.73 -8.08 17.95
CA THR A 794 38.85 -9.24 18.10
C THR A 794 37.38 -8.89 17.91
N SER A 795 36.95 -7.70 18.33
CA SER A 795 35.55 -7.25 18.24
C SER A 795 35.45 -5.76 17.95
N ALA A 796 34.47 -5.37 17.12
CA ALA A 796 34.15 -3.95 16.92
C ALA A 796 33.64 -3.27 18.17
N VAL A 797 32.95 -4.00 19.06
CA VAL A 797 32.49 -3.45 20.34
C VAL A 797 33.71 -3.03 21.19
N SER A 798 34.76 -3.85 21.21
CA SER A 798 36.02 -3.54 21.89
C SER A 798 36.75 -2.38 21.23
N ALA A 799 36.82 -2.36 19.89
CA ALA A 799 37.44 -1.26 19.16
C ALA A 799 36.72 0.09 19.39
N VAL A 800 35.39 0.11 19.30
CA VAL A 800 34.56 1.27 19.57
C VAL A 800 34.66 1.70 21.03
N GLY A 801 34.55 0.76 21.97
CA GLY A 801 34.70 1.05 23.40
C GLY A 801 36.06 1.65 23.73
N MET A 802 37.12 1.23 23.04
CA MET A 802 38.45 1.81 23.18
C MET A 802 38.52 3.26 22.65
N VAL A 803 37.92 3.55 21.49
CA VAL A 803 37.84 4.91 20.92
C VAL A 803 36.96 5.82 21.78
N GLU A 804 35.82 5.34 22.29
CA GLU A 804 34.95 6.09 23.20
C GLU A 804 35.64 6.43 24.52
N ALA A 805 36.35 5.45 25.10
CA ALA A 805 37.14 5.66 26.31
C ALA A 805 38.22 6.71 26.07
N TRP A 806 38.90 6.65 24.91
CA TRP A 806 39.89 7.64 24.52
C TRP A 806 39.31 9.04 24.34
N ASN A 807 38.21 9.17 23.61
CA ASN A 807 37.51 10.43 23.39
C ASN A 807 37.03 11.06 24.71
N THR A 808 36.58 10.24 25.66
CA THR A 808 36.19 10.69 27.00
C THR A 808 37.40 11.23 27.78
N LEU A 809 38.55 10.57 27.66
CA LEU A 809 39.80 10.96 28.31
C LEU A 809 40.35 12.27 27.71
N GLN A 810 40.30 12.41 26.38
CA GLN A 810 40.68 13.63 25.68
C GLN A 810 39.79 14.83 26.06
N LYS A 811 38.47 14.63 26.14
CA LYS A 811 37.52 15.65 26.64
C LYS A 811 37.83 16.09 28.08
N SER A 812 38.46 15.21 28.86
CA SER A 812 38.92 15.50 30.23
C SER A 812 40.29 16.19 30.29
N GLY A 813 40.89 16.54 29.14
CA GLY A 813 42.15 17.28 29.04
C GLY A 813 43.42 16.42 28.94
N PHE A 814 43.29 15.10 28.91
CA PHE A 814 44.44 14.18 28.85
C PHE A 814 44.76 13.76 27.41
N GLY A 815 45.89 14.22 26.87
CA GLY A 815 46.47 13.74 25.60
C GLY A 815 47.47 12.58 25.74
N TYR A 816 47.85 11.95 24.62
CA TYR A 816 48.64 10.70 24.61
C TYR A 816 50.02 10.85 25.26
N ARG A 817 50.61 12.04 25.17
CA ARG A 817 51.90 12.37 25.81
C ARG A 817 51.86 12.19 27.33
N HIS A 818 50.71 12.35 27.97
CA HIS A 818 50.53 12.14 29.41
C HIS A 818 50.49 10.65 29.79
N LEU A 819 50.19 9.76 28.83
CA LEU A 819 50.21 8.30 29.01
C LEU A 819 51.62 7.69 28.87
N ARG A 820 52.58 8.44 28.28
CA ARG A 820 53.93 7.96 27.91
C ARG A 820 55.00 8.17 28.99
N LEU A 821 54.66 8.65 30.19
CA LEU A 821 55.65 8.90 31.24
C LEU A 821 56.26 7.59 31.79
N PRO A 822 57.60 7.49 31.95
CA PRO A 822 58.26 6.28 32.42
C PRO A 822 58.04 6.11 33.93
N GLY A 823 57.15 5.20 34.29
CA GLY A 823 56.79 4.78 35.65
C GLY A 823 55.57 3.85 35.57
N PRO A 824 55.27 3.02 36.60
CA PRO A 824 54.09 2.16 36.56
C PRO A 824 52.84 3.01 36.25
N PRO A 825 52.18 2.79 35.10
CA PRO A 825 51.19 3.72 34.57
C PRO A 825 49.88 3.44 35.28
N CYS A 826 49.64 4.12 36.41
CA CYS A 826 48.30 4.36 36.97
C CYS A 826 48.34 5.13 38.28
N SER A 827 49.44 5.18 39.04
CA SER A 827 49.36 5.75 40.40
C SER A 827 49.42 7.28 40.45
N ALA A 828 50.30 7.96 39.72
CA ALA A 828 50.52 9.39 39.91
C ALA A 828 49.37 10.28 39.37
N ALA A 829 48.86 9.99 38.17
CA ALA A 829 47.74 10.74 37.60
C ALA A 829 46.40 10.40 38.29
N MET A 830 46.19 9.16 38.74
CA MET A 830 45.05 8.84 39.60
C MET A 830 45.20 9.43 41.00
N LEU A 831 46.42 9.52 41.57
CA LEU A 831 46.63 10.17 42.86
C LEU A 831 46.31 11.66 42.79
N GLU A 832 46.68 12.38 41.73
CA GLU A 832 46.27 13.78 41.59
C GLU A 832 44.75 13.94 41.39
N LEU A 833 44.10 13.03 40.66
CA LEU A 833 42.64 13.04 40.49
C LEU A 833 41.92 12.70 41.80
N VAL A 834 42.41 11.71 42.54
CA VAL A 834 41.89 11.28 43.85
C VAL A 834 42.15 12.33 44.92
N ASP A 835 43.30 12.99 44.92
CA ASP A 835 43.62 14.08 45.84
C ASP A 835 42.82 15.34 45.52
N GLY A 836 42.57 15.62 44.23
CA GLY A 836 41.63 16.67 43.79
C GLY A 836 40.19 16.40 44.22
N LEU A 837 39.72 15.16 44.09
CA LEU A 837 38.37 14.75 44.52
C LEU A 837 38.23 14.74 46.06
N ARG A 838 39.28 14.33 46.79
CA ARG A 838 39.34 14.44 48.26
C ARG A 838 39.36 15.88 48.75
N ALA A 839 40.01 16.80 48.02
CA ALA A 839 40.00 18.22 48.35
C ALA A 839 38.60 18.84 48.17
N ILE A 840 37.83 18.38 47.19
CA ILE A 840 36.43 18.78 46.97
C ILE A 840 35.51 18.23 48.08
N GLU A 841 35.67 16.97 48.48
CA GLU A 841 34.95 16.38 49.63
C GLU A 841 35.28 17.09 50.96
N ALA A 842 36.55 17.46 51.17
CA ALA A 842 36.97 18.20 52.36
C ALA A 842 36.41 19.64 52.40
N ALA A 843 36.10 20.24 51.24
CA ALA A 843 35.49 21.56 51.12
C ALA A 843 33.95 21.53 51.25
N HIS A 844 33.31 20.36 51.13
CA HIS A 844 31.84 20.17 51.16
C HIS A 844 31.42 18.97 52.05
N PRO A 845 31.58 19.09 53.40
CA PRO A 845 31.36 18.00 54.36
C PRO A 845 29.89 17.59 54.56
N ASP A 846 28.95 18.28 53.90
CA ASP A 846 27.51 18.03 53.90
C ASP A 846 27.09 16.87 52.98
N ILE A 847 28.01 16.33 52.17
CA ILE A 847 27.80 15.14 51.34
C ILE A 847 28.27 13.90 52.12
N GLY A 848 27.38 13.25 52.86
CA GLY A 848 27.71 12.07 53.68
C GLY A 848 28.11 10.82 52.87
N ALA A 849 28.95 9.97 53.48
CA ALA A 849 29.56 8.77 52.90
C ALA A 849 28.57 7.70 52.37
N ASP A 850 27.30 7.76 52.78
CA ASP A 850 26.22 6.84 52.34
C ASP A 850 25.47 7.31 51.09
N ASN A 851 25.90 8.40 50.45
CA ASN A 851 25.30 8.88 49.20
C ASN A 851 25.84 8.06 48.00
N PRO A 852 25.00 7.39 47.17
CA PRO A 852 25.44 6.61 46.01
C PRO A 852 26.14 7.43 44.91
N LYS A 853 26.26 8.75 45.10
CA LYS A 853 27.05 9.67 44.27
C LYS A 853 28.42 10.03 44.86
N SER A 854 28.83 9.45 45.99
CA SER A 854 30.16 9.66 46.57
C SER A 854 31.25 9.05 45.68
N VAL A 855 32.41 9.70 45.63
CA VAL A 855 33.52 9.35 44.72
C VAL A 855 34.06 7.95 45.04
N GLU A 856 34.08 7.56 46.32
CA GLU A 856 34.48 6.23 46.79
C GLU A 856 33.61 5.11 46.20
N THR A 857 32.32 5.36 46.01
CA THR A 857 31.36 4.34 45.55
C THR A 857 31.33 4.21 44.03
N LEU A 858 31.54 5.32 43.30
CA LEU A 858 31.47 5.36 41.85
C LEU A 858 32.80 5.03 41.15
N TYR A 859 33.95 5.34 41.75
CA TYR A 859 35.23 5.30 41.03
C TYR A 859 36.29 4.35 41.63
N LEU A 860 36.27 4.03 42.93
CA LEU A 860 37.35 3.23 43.54
C LEU A 860 37.02 1.73 43.70
N LYS A 861 35.76 1.37 43.98
CA LYS A 861 35.35 -0.04 44.14
C LYS A 861 35.52 -0.93 42.89
N PRO A 862 35.28 -0.45 41.66
CA PRO A 862 35.50 -1.26 40.45
C PRO A 862 36.97 -1.52 40.11
N TRP A 863 37.92 -0.81 40.72
CA TRP A 863 39.36 -0.90 40.40
C TRP A 863 40.16 -1.73 41.41
N GLN A 864 39.56 -2.14 42.54
CA GLN A 864 40.20 -2.98 43.57
C GLN A 864 39.82 -4.46 43.51
N GLN A 865 38.81 -4.82 42.69
CA GLN A 865 38.46 -6.20 42.33
C GLN A 865 39.01 -6.51 40.95
#